data_AF-A0A5C6D3S4-F1
#
_entry.id   AF-A0A5C6D3S4-F1
#
_cell.length_a   1.000
_cell.length_b   1.000
_cell.length_c   1.000
_cell.angle_alpha   90.00
_cell.angle_beta   90.00
_cell.angle_gamma   90.00
#
_symmetry.space_group_name_H-M   'P 1'
#
loop_
_entity.id
_entity.type
_entity.pdbx_description
1 polymer ?
#
loop_
_entity_poly.entity_id
_entity_poly.type
_entity_poly.pdbx_seq_one_letter_code
_entity_poly.pdbx_strand_id
1 'polypeptide(L)'
;MSNLSNSGRGKKFFVKYKKQLVIGQLVLVFCLGIFFHWIFSDSSKKIPVNETGASVQHEMEKPMFWTCSMHPNIQRQGPGKCPICGMDLIPVASAATGKEMSGMRQIVISDAARAMMKIQTTPVERRYVTAEVRMVGKVDYDETRLGYITAWISGRLDRLYVDYTGVAVKKGDHMVYIYSPELYSTQDELIQVLKRTRKQEGVTSVFPDVADLLEPVRERLRLWGMTKEQIQEIEESEKPSDHLTVYSPMSGIVIQKNRQEGDYVNTGDRIYTVADLNQVWVMLDAYESDLVWLRYGQEIIFTTEAYPGEEFVGRIAFIDPVLNDKTRTVKVRVNVPNLSGKLKPEMFVHGIVRTQISTGGRVIDPHLVGKWISPMHPEIVKDSPGECDVCGMPLVRAESLGYIAVDSDDESKPLVIPVSAALVTGTRAIVYVELSGADQPTFEGREIVLGPRAGDYYLVRSGLKEGEIVVTNGNFKIDSAVQIQAKPSMMTPEGGGGGGHHHGGGEKPTKAGQGEMMTPSGVPSEFQAQLQTLESAYKEVAKAVKLEDIDLFREEIHAFGKALSRVDETLLSGYLQMLWNELSMLLNNDVVEGRYAKKFTEIEHLFNVLTKNMRRVRDKFGVSDDVQKPRQSQHLEVPADFHLQLVKLWDAYLSLQKALSGDDFSLARQAITLFQTSLSSVDAKPLAEDAHEVWKKEYTNLVQIVTSMKEADELKLIREGFSLLSDELMVLVKTFGPAGFGTVYHLHCPMVFDGRGAIWLQEDKQVRNPYFGQAMLKCADRVELISSLSAPDAHAGTQPGGKAEEHKEEHHHE
;
A
#
# COMPACT_ATOMS: atom_id res chain seq x y z
N MET A 1 52.61 -47.45 -45.35
CA MET A 1 54.07 -47.57 -45.55
C MET A 1 54.75 -47.91 -44.24
N SER A 2 55.31 -49.13 -44.21
CA SER A 2 56.53 -49.56 -43.49
C SER A 2 56.56 -49.50 -41.95
N ASN A 3 56.80 -50.57 -41.18
CA ASN A 3 57.55 -51.79 -41.47
C ASN A 3 57.08 -53.00 -40.66
N LEU A 4 57.28 -54.15 -41.29
CA LEU A 4 57.09 -55.53 -40.85
C LEU A 4 58.16 -56.01 -39.86
N SER A 5 57.88 -57.21 -39.31
CA SER A 5 58.79 -58.22 -38.75
C SER A 5 58.82 -58.22 -37.21
N ASN A 6 58.63 -59.32 -36.48
CA ASN A 6 58.96 -60.69 -36.82
C ASN A 6 58.27 -61.73 -35.90
N SER A 7 58.13 -62.92 -36.46
CA SER A 7 58.21 -64.23 -35.81
C SER A 7 56.98 -64.82 -35.10
N GLY A 8 56.32 -65.72 -35.83
CA GLY A 8 55.55 -66.79 -35.25
C GLY A 8 56.45 -67.81 -34.56
N ARG A 9 56.25 -67.99 -33.25
CA ARG A 9 56.64 -69.17 -32.48
C ARG A 9 55.85 -69.16 -31.18
N GLY A 10 54.62 -69.66 -31.20
CA GLY A 10 53.81 -69.72 -29.98
C GLY A 10 52.48 -70.45 -30.11
N LYS A 11 51.92 -70.50 -31.33
CA LYS A 11 50.60 -71.09 -31.59
C LYS A 11 50.46 -72.61 -31.35
N LYS A 12 51.54 -73.32 -31.00
CA LYS A 12 51.48 -74.75 -30.60
C LYS A 12 51.74 -75.02 -29.10
N PHE A 13 52.01 -73.98 -28.29
CA PHE A 13 52.13 -74.11 -26.82
C PHE A 13 50.77 -73.85 -26.12
N PHE A 14 49.92 -73.03 -26.74
CA PHE A 14 48.70 -72.49 -26.14
C PHE A 14 47.53 -73.48 -25.99
N VAL A 15 47.59 -74.65 -26.63
CA VAL A 15 46.50 -75.65 -26.60
C VAL A 15 46.72 -76.69 -25.49
N LYS A 16 47.97 -76.95 -25.06
CA LYS A 16 48.27 -77.97 -24.04
C LYS A 16 48.23 -77.42 -22.59
N TYR A 17 48.37 -76.11 -22.41
CA TYR A 17 48.41 -75.45 -21.10
C TYR A 17 47.20 -74.56 -20.79
N LYS A 18 46.17 -74.54 -21.65
CA LYS A 18 44.99 -73.67 -21.50
C LYS A 18 44.25 -73.89 -20.17
N LYS A 19 44.17 -75.13 -19.68
CA LYS A 19 43.59 -75.43 -18.36
C LYS A 19 44.48 -74.95 -17.19
N GLN A 20 45.81 -75.04 -17.31
CA GLN A 20 46.72 -74.58 -16.25
C GLN A 20 46.84 -73.05 -16.20
N LEU A 21 46.69 -72.36 -17.35
CA LEU A 21 46.66 -70.89 -17.42
C LEU A 21 45.37 -70.31 -16.83
N VAL A 22 44.21 -70.96 -17.04
CA VAL A 22 42.93 -70.55 -16.45
C VAL A 22 42.90 -70.82 -14.94
N ILE A 23 43.48 -71.94 -14.48
CA ILE A 23 43.63 -72.22 -13.04
C ILE A 23 44.60 -71.21 -12.40
N GLY A 24 45.71 -70.88 -13.07
CA GLY A 24 46.65 -69.85 -12.61
C GLY A 24 46.02 -68.45 -12.50
N GLN A 25 45.18 -68.06 -13.45
CA GLN A 25 44.45 -66.78 -13.39
C GLN A 25 43.40 -66.75 -12.27
N LEU A 26 42.70 -67.85 -12.02
CA LEU A 26 41.74 -67.95 -10.90
C LEU A 26 42.45 -67.92 -9.54
N VAL A 27 43.60 -68.56 -9.40
CA VAL A 27 44.41 -68.50 -8.18
C VAL A 27 44.98 -67.09 -7.96
N LEU A 28 45.39 -66.38 -9.02
CA LEU A 28 45.90 -65.02 -8.91
C LEU A 28 44.82 -64.01 -8.51
N VAL A 29 43.59 -64.16 -9.04
CA VAL A 29 42.42 -63.36 -8.62
C VAL A 29 41.99 -63.68 -7.19
N PHE A 30 42.08 -64.96 -6.78
CA PHE A 30 41.80 -65.38 -5.40
C PHE A 30 42.85 -64.85 -4.41
N CYS A 31 44.14 -64.88 -4.78
CA CYS A 31 45.22 -64.29 -3.97
C CYS A 31 45.13 -62.77 -3.87
N LEU A 32 44.76 -62.07 -4.96
CA LEU A 32 44.51 -60.62 -4.93
C LEU A 32 43.28 -60.25 -4.09
N GLY A 33 42.23 -61.07 -4.10
CA GLY A 33 41.05 -60.92 -3.24
C GLY A 33 41.37 -61.12 -1.76
N ILE A 34 42.20 -62.10 -1.42
CA ILE A 34 42.68 -62.33 -0.04
C ILE A 34 43.61 -61.19 0.41
N PHE A 35 44.46 -60.67 -0.47
CA PHE A 35 45.35 -59.56 -0.16
C PHE A 35 44.59 -58.24 0.09
N PHE A 36 43.53 -57.96 -0.68
CA PHE A 36 42.64 -56.82 -0.44
C PHE A 36 41.78 -56.97 0.82
N HIS A 37 41.37 -58.20 1.15
CA HIS A 37 40.63 -58.48 2.39
C HIS A 37 41.52 -58.31 3.64
N TRP A 38 42.81 -58.66 3.57
CA TRP A 38 43.75 -58.51 4.70
C TRP A 38 44.16 -57.06 4.97
N ILE A 39 44.11 -56.16 3.97
CA ILE A 39 44.38 -54.72 4.16
C ILE A 39 43.17 -53.97 4.74
N PHE A 40 41.94 -54.46 4.52
CA PHE A 40 40.71 -53.76 4.93
C PHE A 40 39.90 -54.44 6.04
N SER A 41 40.25 -55.65 6.48
CA SER A 41 39.53 -56.38 7.51
C SER A 41 40.32 -56.45 8.82
N ASP A 42 40.00 -55.50 9.68
CA ASP A 42 39.95 -55.62 11.13
C ASP A 42 41.20 -55.28 11.94
N SER A 43 41.13 -54.10 12.57
CA SER A 43 41.64 -53.94 13.94
C SER A 43 40.68 -53.06 14.72
N SER A 44 39.57 -53.69 15.12
CA SER A 44 38.74 -53.27 16.23
C SER A 44 39.04 -54.13 17.48
N LYS A 45 39.96 -53.66 18.35
CA LYS A 45 39.80 -53.56 19.84
C LYS A 45 41.12 -53.55 20.65
N LYS A 46 41.30 -52.42 21.35
CA LYS A 46 41.57 -52.24 22.81
C LYS A 46 42.99 -52.37 23.43
N ILE A 47 43.40 -51.22 24.03
CA ILE A 47 44.17 -50.94 25.29
C ILE A 47 45.71 -50.81 25.12
N PRO A 48 46.46 -49.89 25.81
CA PRO A 48 46.13 -48.94 26.90
C PRO A 48 46.49 -47.46 26.60
N VAL A 49 45.89 -46.51 27.34
CA VAL A 49 46.41 -45.12 27.43
C VAL A 49 46.93 -44.92 28.84
N ASN A 50 48.24 -44.66 28.93
CA ASN A 50 48.92 -44.21 30.13
C ASN A 50 48.88 -42.67 30.15
N GLU A 51 48.60 -42.11 31.32
CA GLU A 51 48.56 -40.68 31.60
C GLU A 51 49.91 -40.01 31.32
N THR A 52 49.91 -38.88 30.61
CA THR A 52 50.73 -37.68 30.88
C THR A 52 50.23 -36.55 29.98
N GLY A 53 49.83 -35.44 30.59
CA GLY A 53 48.97 -34.42 29.99
C GLY A 53 49.64 -33.41 29.06
N ALA A 54 48.87 -32.98 28.06
CA ALA A 54 48.82 -31.62 27.55
C ALA A 54 47.46 -31.44 26.83
N SER A 55 46.51 -30.79 27.51
CA SER A 55 45.18 -30.47 26.99
C SER A 55 45.23 -29.26 26.05
N VAL A 56 44.88 -29.43 24.78
CA VAL A 56 44.38 -28.34 23.94
C VAL A 56 42.92 -28.65 23.63
N GLN A 57 42.03 -27.99 24.35
CA GLN A 57 40.58 -28.06 24.14
C GLN A 57 40.21 -27.16 22.96
N HIS A 58 39.65 -27.73 21.90
CA HIS A 58 38.79 -26.97 21.00
C HIS A 58 37.37 -27.04 21.57
N GLU A 59 36.94 -25.99 22.26
CA GLU A 59 35.53 -25.78 22.60
C GLU A 59 34.74 -25.62 21.31
N MET A 60 33.88 -26.59 21.00
CA MET A 60 32.77 -26.38 20.06
C MET A 60 31.72 -25.54 20.77
N GLU A 61 31.54 -24.30 20.34
CA GLU A 61 30.44 -23.44 20.80
C GLU A 61 29.10 -24.15 20.57
N LYS A 62 28.30 -24.25 21.64
CA LYS A 62 26.94 -24.81 21.58
C LYS A 62 26.05 -23.88 20.74
N PRO A 63 25.22 -24.40 19.82
CA PRO A 63 24.29 -23.58 19.06
C PRO A 63 23.31 -22.87 20.00
N MET A 64 23.15 -21.56 19.82
CA MET A 64 22.35 -20.69 20.70
C MET A 64 20.84 -21.06 20.70
N PHE A 65 20.31 -21.59 19.58
CA PHE A 65 18.93 -22.13 19.48
C PHE A 65 18.74 -23.03 18.24
N TRP A 66 17.63 -23.78 18.21
CA TRP A 66 17.21 -24.74 17.20
C TRP A 66 15.87 -24.31 16.60
N THR A 67 15.68 -24.44 15.28
CA THR A 67 14.47 -24.02 14.57
C THR A 67 13.89 -25.10 13.64
N CYS A 68 12.62 -24.99 13.25
CA CYS A 68 11.99 -25.89 12.29
C CYS A 68 12.07 -25.34 10.86
N SER A 69 12.54 -26.14 9.90
CA SER A 69 12.65 -25.73 8.49
C SER A 69 11.33 -25.27 7.86
N MET A 70 10.19 -25.77 8.35
CA MET A 70 8.86 -25.37 7.88
C MET A 70 8.16 -24.34 8.76
N HIS A 71 8.59 -24.19 10.02
CA HIS A 71 8.04 -23.21 10.95
C HIS A 71 9.19 -22.47 11.63
N PRO A 72 9.88 -21.56 10.89
CA PRO A 72 11.09 -20.89 11.39
C PRO A 72 10.87 -20.06 12.66
N ASN A 73 9.60 -19.73 12.94
CA ASN A 73 9.16 -19.02 14.13
C ASN A 73 9.24 -19.86 15.41
N ILE A 74 9.43 -21.19 15.31
CA ILE A 74 9.61 -22.08 16.45
C ILE A 74 11.10 -22.16 16.80
N GLN A 75 11.52 -21.46 17.84
CA GLN A 75 12.89 -21.49 18.35
C GLN A 75 12.94 -22.18 19.71
N ARG A 76 13.88 -23.12 19.89
CA ARG A 76 14.11 -23.80 21.18
C ARG A 76 15.59 -23.80 21.53
N GLN A 77 15.91 -23.82 22.83
CA GLN A 77 17.30 -23.85 23.30
C GLN A 77 18.00 -25.22 23.11
N GLY A 78 17.30 -26.23 22.57
CA GLY A 78 17.85 -27.57 22.35
C GLY A 78 17.11 -28.34 21.25
N PRO A 79 17.66 -29.50 20.83
CA PRO A 79 17.04 -30.36 19.82
C PRO A 79 15.67 -30.84 20.30
N GLY A 80 14.73 -31.04 19.37
CA GLY A 80 13.38 -31.49 19.68
C GLY A 80 12.51 -31.54 18.43
N LYS A 81 11.22 -31.83 18.56
CA LYS A 81 10.28 -31.80 17.43
C LYS A 81 9.50 -30.48 17.41
N CYS A 82 9.24 -29.98 16.21
CA CYS A 82 8.37 -28.83 15.98
C CYS A 82 6.95 -29.17 16.49
N PRO A 83 6.35 -28.34 17.35
CA PRO A 83 5.00 -28.59 17.89
C PRO A 83 3.89 -28.38 16.84
N ILE A 84 4.20 -27.77 15.70
CA ILE A 84 3.23 -27.51 14.63
C ILE A 84 3.23 -28.65 13.60
N CYS A 85 4.39 -29.04 13.07
CA CYS A 85 4.47 -30.07 12.02
C CYS A 85 5.12 -31.39 12.44
N GLY A 86 5.63 -31.52 13.67
CA GLY A 86 6.23 -32.75 14.17
C GLY A 86 7.60 -33.13 13.59
N MET A 87 8.17 -32.32 12.69
CA MET A 87 9.53 -32.52 12.16
C MET A 87 10.61 -32.16 13.18
N ASP A 88 11.77 -32.80 13.10
CA ASP A 88 12.91 -32.51 13.98
C ASP A 88 13.40 -31.07 13.76
N LEU A 89 13.62 -30.36 14.86
CA LEU A 89 14.26 -29.05 14.88
C LEU A 89 15.71 -29.23 14.47
N ILE A 90 16.18 -28.33 13.62
CA ILE A 90 17.55 -28.25 13.14
C ILE A 90 18.29 -27.16 13.92
N PRO A 91 19.58 -27.37 14.24
CA PRO A 91 20.35 -26.36 14.94
C PRO A 91 20.54 -25.17 14.01
N VAL A 92 20.30 -23.95 14.51
CA VAL A 92 20.73 -22.76 13.79
C VAL A 92 22.24 -22.68 14.00
N ALA A 93 22.99 -23.36 13.12
CA ALA A 93 24.43 -23.24 13.10
C ALA A 93 24.75 -21.75 12.85
N SER A 94 25.57 -21.17 13.71
CA SER A 94 26.32 -19.98 13.36
C SER A 94 27.17 -20.37 12.15
N ALA A 95 26.65 -20.12 10.95
CA ALA A 95 27.46 -20.04 9.75
C ALA A 95 28.32 -18.78 9.87
N ALA A 96 29.28 -18.83 10.79
CA ALA A 96 30.33 -17.87 11.03
C ALA A 96 31.60 -18.68 11.23
N THR A 97 32.05 -19.34 10.15
CA THR A 97 33.46 -19.67 10.03
C THR A 97 34.18 -18.34 9.81
N GLY A 98 34.70 -17.75 10.89
CA GLY A 98 35.77 -16.75 10.90
C GLY A 98 35.58 -15.46 10.06
N LYS A 99 35.57 -14.33 10.77
CA LYS A 99 35.60 -12.92 10.32
C LYS A 99 34.26 -12.26 9.97
N GLU A 100 34.08 -11.13 10.67
CA GLU A 100 33.07 -10.09 10.54
C GLU A 100 31.61 -10.47 10.86
N MET A 101 31.06 -9.74 11.83
CA MET A 101 29.67 -9.82 12.25
C MET A 101 28.80 -9.27 11.12
N SER A 102 28.32 -10.16 10.26
CA SER A 102 27.48 -9.84 9.09
C SER A 102 26.22 -9.09 9.53
N GLY A 103 25.91 -7.95 8.87
CA GLY A 103 24.79 -7.02 9.13
C GLY A 103 23.46 -7.69 9.50
N MET A 104 22.55 -6.95 10.15
CA MET A 104 21.28 -7.52 10.66
C MET A 104 20.47 -8.27 9.58
N ARG A 105 20.44 -7.74 8.35
CA ARG A 105 19.77 -8.33 7.18
C ARG A 105 20.73 -8.96 6.17
N GLN A 106 21.95 -9.28 6.58
CA GLN A 106 22.97 -9.84 5.70
C GLN A 106 23.02 -11.37 5.78
N ILE A 107 23.31 -12.00 4.65
CA ILE A 107 23.53 -13.43 4.54
C ILE A 107 24.72 -13.72 3.64
N VAL A 108 25.60 -14.59 4.12
CA VAL A 108 26.73 -15.13 3.36
C VAL A 108 26.33 -16.50 2.86
N ILE A 109 26.53 -16.75 1.56
CA ILE A 109 26.30 -18.06 0.93
C ILE A 109 27.52 -18.51 0.13
N SER A 110 27.69 -19.82 -0.02
CA SER A 110 28.76 -20.37 -0.86
C SER A 110 28.47 -20.17 -2.36
N ASP A 111 29.50 -20.14 -3.20
CA ASP A 111 29.34 -20.07 -4.66
C ASP A 111 28.51 -21.22 -5.23
N ALA A 112 28.64 -22.42 -4.65
CA ALA A 112 27.82 -23.57 -5.01
C ALA A 112 26.33 -23.30 -4.69
N ALA A 113 26.03 -22.72 -3.52
CA ALA A 113 24.67 -22.33 -3.16
C ALA A 113 24.13 -21.24 -4.10
N ARG A 114 24.96 -20.24 -4.46
CA ARG A 114 24.60 -19.20 -5.45
C ARG A 114 24.19 -19.81 -6.79
N ALA A 115 24.99 -20.76 -7.30
CA ALA A 115 24.71 -21.46 -8.55
C ALA A 115 23.44 -22.31 -8.47
N MET A 116 23.23 -23.05 -7.38
CA MET A 116 22.04 -23.88 -7.15
C MET A 116 20.77 -23.05 -7.00
N MET A 117 20.86 -21.89 -6.34
CA MET A 117 19.76 -20.94 -6.23
C MET A 117 19.46 -20.22 -7.55
N LYS A 118 20.39 -20.29 -8.52
CA LYS A 118 20.35 -19.58 -9.82
C LYS A 118 20.25 -18.07 -9.64
N ILE A 119 21.01 -17.53 -8.69
CA ILE A 119 20.99 -16.10 -8.39
C ILE A 119 21.53 -15.32 -9.59
N GLN A 120 20.75 -14.36 -10.06
CA GLN A 120 21.16 -13.40 -11.09
C GLN A 120 21.09 -12.00 -10.51
N THR A 121 22.00 -11.15 -10.95
CA THR A 121 22.12 -9.78 -10.45
C THR A 121 22.25 -8.78 -11.59
N THR A 122 21.97 -7.52 -11.30
CA THR A 122 22.02 -6.42 -12.26
C THR A 122 22.41 -5.14 -11.51
N PRO A 123 23.25 -4.26 -12.09
CA PRO A 123 23.57 -2.99 -11.48
C PRO A 123 22.36 -2.06 -11.42
N VAL A 124 22.28 -1.26 -10.37
CA VAL A 124 21.34 -0.15 -10.24
C VAL A 124 21.87 1.02 -11.08
N GLU A 125 21.07 1.49 -12.02
CA GLU A 125 21.48 2.53 -12.97
C GLU A 125 20.53 3.72 -12.92
N ARG A 126 21.04 4.91 -13.24
CA ARG A 126 20.22 6.08 -13.51
C ARG A 126 19.89 6.16 -14.99
N ARG A 127 18.61 6.00 -15.35
CA ARG A 127 18.17 6.12 -16.75
C ARG A 127 16.72 6.54 -16.88
N TYR A 128 16.41 7.25 -17.96
CA TYR A 128 15.02 7.49 -18.34
C TYR A 128 14.37 6.18 -18.75
N VAL A 129 13.28 5.83 -18.07
CA VAL A 129 12.46 4.68 -18.39
C VAL A 129 11.18 5.18 -19.04
N THR A 130 10.77 4.49 -20.11
CA THR A 130 9.52 4.79 -20.81
C THR A 130 8.45 3.87 -20.25
N ALA A 131 7.36 4.43 -19.74
CA ALA A 131 6.17 3.67 -19.41
C ALA A 131 5.25 3.63 -20.64
N GLU A 132 4.83 2.42 -21.03
CA GLU A 132 3.78 2.24 -22.02
C GLU A 132 2.44 2.07 -21.31
N VAL A 133 1.55 3.05 -21.47
CA VAL A 133 0.17 2.95 -20.99
C VAL A 133 -0.69 2.46 -22.14
N ARG A 134 -1.24 1.27 -21.98
CA ARG A 134 -2.12 0.65 -22.97
C ARG A 134 -3.56 0.90 -22.57
N MET A 135 -4.31 1.54 -23.45
CA MET A 135 -5.72 1.83 -23.26
C MET A 135 -6.53 1.20 -24.39
N VAL A 136 -7.77 0.89 -24.08
CA VAL A 136 -8.74 0.41 -25.06
C VAL A 136 -9.91 1.36 -25.08
N GLY A 137 -10.62 1.40 -26.21
CA GLY A 137 -11.75 2.29 -26.33
C GLY A 137 -12.40 2.22 -27.69
N LYS A 138 -13.11 3.29 -28.03
CA LYS A 138 -13.81 3.38 -29.31
C LYS A 138 -13.76 4.77 -29.91
N VAL A 139 -13.95 4.82 -31.22
CA VAL A 139 -14.23 6.07 -31.94
C VAL A 139 -15.66 6.51 -31.60
N ASP A 140 -15.84 7.80 -31.34
CA ASP A 140 -17.12 8.44 -31.06
C ASP A 140 -17.28 9.70 -31.92
N TYR A 141 -18.50 10.22 -31.98
CA TYR A 141 -18.81 11.46 -32.65
C TYR A 141 -18.19 12.65 -31.90
N ASP A 142 -17.73 13.64 -32.65
CA ASP A 142 -17.42 14.94 -32.07
C ASP A 142 -18.74 15.66 -31.75
N GLU A 143 -19.11 15.72 -30.46
CA GLU A 143 -20.37 16.33 -30.02
C GLU A 143 -20.45 17.82 -30.38
N THR A 144 -19.31 18.51 -30.51
CA THR A 144 -19.27 19.92 -30.93
C THR A 144 -19.62 20.12 -32.40
N ARG A 145 -19.62 19.03 -33.17
CA ARG A 145 -19.92 18.99 -34.60
C ARG A 145 -21.21 18.21 -34.93
N LEU A 146 -22.09 18.06 -33.93
CA LEU A 146 -23.44 17.53 -34.13
C LEU A 146 -24.42 18.66 -34.46
N GLY A 147 -25.17 18.49 -35.54
CA GLY A 147 -26.31 19.31 -35.90
C GLY A 147 -27.62 18.57 -35.66
N TYR A 148 -28.58 19.27 -35.06
CA TYR A 148 -29.93 18.75 -34.87
C TYR A 148 -30.88 19.49 -35.80
N ILE A 149 -31.60 18.75 -36.62
CA ILE A 149 -32.65 19.31 -37.49
C ILE A 149 -33.97 19.10 -36.77
N THR A 150 -34.55 20.21 -36.31
CA THR A 150 -35.83 20.23 -35.58
C THR A 150 -36.95 20.77 -36.45
N ALA A 151 -38.18 20.43 -36.11
CA ALA A 151 -39.36 21.08 -36.66
C ALA A 151 -39.45 22.52 -36.10
N TRP A 152 -39.41 23.53 -36.96
CA TRP A 152 -39.65 24.92 -36.56
C TRP A 152 -41.13 25.29 -36.51
N ILE A 153 -41.97 24.39 -37.00
CA ILE A 153 -43.40 24.55 -37.17
C ILE A 153 -44.08 23.19 -36.98
N SER A 154 -45.25 23.21 -36.34
CA SER A 154 -46.06 22.02 -36.15
C SER A 154 -46.73 21.60 -37.45
N GLY A 155 -46.74 20.30 -37.75
CA GLY A 155 -47.27 19.82 -39.02
C GLY A 155 -47.07 18.33 -39.23
N ARG A 156 -47.58 17.83 -40.36
CA ARG A 156 -47.41 16.43 -40.78
C ARG A 156 -46.24 16.32 -41.76
N LEU A 157 -45.37 15.33 -41.55
CA LEU A 157 -44.24 15.05 -42.43
C LEU A 157 -44.73 14.30 -43.68
N ASP A 158 -45.05 15.02 -44.75
CA ASP A 158 -45.62 14.42 -45.95
C ASP A 158 -44.56 13.72 -46.81
N ARG A 159 -43.31 14.20 -46.80
CA ARG A 159 -42.18 13.53 -47.46
C ARG A 159 -40.86 13.76 -46.74
N LEU A 160 -40.03 12.73 -46.65
CA LEU A 160 -38.66 12.78 -46.19
C LEU A 160 -37.75 12.55 -47.40
N TYR A 161 -36.97 13.56 -47.79
CA TYR A 161 -36.01 13.42 -48.88
C TYR A 161 -34.82 12.54 -48.48
N VAL A 162 -34.53 12.47 -47.17
CA VAL A 162 -33.55 11.55 -46.58
C VAL A 162 -34.27 10.45 -45.82
N ASP A 163 -34.41 9.29 -46.45
CA ASP A 163 -35.23 8.17 -45.99
C ASP A 163 -34.48 7.15 -45.12
N TYR A 164 -33.14 7.13 -45.12
CA TYR A 164 -32.32 6.27 -44.26
C TYR A 164 -31.13 7.00 -43.63
N THR A 165 -30.56 6.40 -42.58
CA THR A 165 -29.34 6.91 -41.91
C THR A 165 -28.09 6.52 -42.70
N GLY A 166 -27.03 7.32 -42.61
CA GLY A 166 -25.78 7.15 -43.35
C GLY A 166 -25.70 7.98 -44.64
N VAL A 167 -26.77 8.68 -45.01
CA VAL A 167 -26.77 9.61 -46.15
C VAL A 167 -25.91 10.82 -45.83
N ALA A 168 -25.00 11.17 -46.74
CA ALA A 168 -24.23 12.41 -46.69
C ALA A 168 -25.07 13.56 -47.27
N VAL A 169 -25.18 14.64 -46.51
CA VAL A 169 -25.92 15.85 -46.88
C VAL A 169 -25.01 17.06 -46.85
N LYS A 170 -25.25 18.01 -47.74
CA LYS A 170 -24.60 19.32 -47.75
C LYS A 170 -25.52 20.35 -47.13
N LYS A 171 -24.93 21.43 -46.62
CA LYS A 171 -25.68 22.62 -46.20
C LYS A 171 -26.56 23.11 -47.36
N GLY A 172 -27.86 23.23 -47.11
CA GLY A 172 -28.86 23.63 -48.11
C GLY A 172 -29.57 22.48 -48.83
N ASP A 173 -29.20 21.21 -48.61
CA ASP A 173 -29.91 20.08 -49.20
C ASP A 173 -31.33 19.96 -48.65
N HIS A 174 -32.27 19.48 -49.47
CA HIS A 174 -33.66 19.25 -49.08
C HIS A 174 -33.73 18.07 -48.11
N MET A 175 -34.35 18.25 -46.94
CA MET A 175 -34.42 17.21 -45.91
C MET A 175 -35.85 16.69 -45.74
N VAL A 176 -36.80 17.61 -45.56
CA VAL A 176 -38.19 17.29 -45.22
C VAL A 176 -39.14 18.19 -45.98
N TYR A 177 -40.28 17.64 -46.38
CA TYR A 177 -41.43 18.37 -46.85
C TYR A 177 -42.56 18.24 -45.82
N ILE A 178 -42.88 19.33 -45.13
CA ILE A 178 -43.86 19.38 -44.04
C ILE A 178 -45.12 20.10 -44.48
N TYR A 179 -46.27 19.46 -44.29
CA TYR A 179 -47.59 20.10 -44.38
C TYR A 179 -47.92 20.78 -43.05
N SER A 180 -48.33 22.05 -43.08
CA SER A 180 -48.76 22.75 -41.86
C SER A 180 -49.96 23.68 -42.11
N PRO A 181 -51.08 23.47 -41.40
CA PRO A 181 -52.21 24.39 -41.44
C PRO A 181 -51.88 25.78 -40.88
N GLU A 182 -51.00 25.84 -39.86
CA GLU A 182 -50.60 27.10 -39.21
C GLU A 182 -49.73 27.96 -40.13
N LEU A 183 -48.93 27.32 -40.98
CA LEU A 183 -48.20 27.99 -42.04
C LEU A 183 -49.16 28.67 -43.01
N TYR A 184 -50.13 27.90 -43.51
CA TYR A 184 -51.08 28.35 -44.51
C TYR A 184 -51.86 29.57 -44.02
N SER A 185 -52.39 29.51 -42.80
CA SER A 185 -53.16 30.62 -42.21
C SER A 185 -52.31 31.89 -42.02
N THR A 186 -51.05 31.74 -41.64
CA THR A 186 -50.12 32.88 -41.45
C THR A 186 -49.66 33.47 -42.78
N GLN A 187 -49.46 32.65 -43.82
CA GLN A 187 -49.17 33.14 -45.16
C GLN A 187 -50.36 33.89 -45.77
N ASP A 188 -51.59 33.39 -45.58
CA ASP A 188 -52.79 34.12 -46.00
C ASP A 188 -52.90 35.46 -45.25
N GLU A 189 -52.60 35.50 -43.95
CA GLU A 189 -52.52 36.75 -43.18
C GLU A 189 -51.52 37.74 -43.82
N LEU A 190 -50.29 37.30 -44.14
CA LEU A 190 -49.28 38.14 -44.81
C LEU A 190 -49.81 38.70 -46.13
N ILE A 191 -50.42 37.87 -46.97
CA ILE A 191 -50.92 38.25 -48.29
C ILE A 191 -52.08 39.25 -48.16
N GLN A 192 -52.98 39.07 -47.17
CA GLN A 192 -54.08 40.01 -46.93
C GLN A 192 -53.58 41.37 -46.44
N VAL A 193 -52.56 41.39 -45.58
CA VAL A 193 -51.93 42.66 -45.13
C VAL A 193 -51.24 43.34 -46.31
N LEU A 194 -50.46 42.62 -47.13
CA LEU A 194 -49.81 43.15 -48.34
C LEU A 194 -50.82 43.77 -49.31
N LYS A 195 -51.94 43.08 -49.58
CA LYS A 195 -53.00 43.58 -50.45
C LYS A 195 -53.68 44.84 -49.91
N ARG A 196 -53.77 45.00 -48.58
CA ARG A 196 -54.29 46.22 -47.95
C ARG A 196 -53.29 47.36 -48.04
N THR A 197 -52.02 47.11 -47.75
CA THR A 197 -50.95 48.12 -47.86
C THR A 197 -50.86 48.68 -49.28
N ARG A 198 -50.82 47.83 -50.32
CA ARG A 198 -50.81 48.28 -51.72
C ARG A 198 -52.08 49.05 -52.14
N LYS A 199 -53.24 48.73 -51.55
CA LYS A 199 -54.48 49.49 -51.80
C LYS A 199 -54.51 50.85 -51.10
N GLN A 200 -53.70 51.02 -50.06
CA GLN A 200 -53.63 52.22 -49.23
C GLN A 200 -52.44 53.12 -49.61
N GLU A 201 -51.53 52.64 -50.48
CA GLU A 201 -50.50 53.45 -51.15
C GLU A 201 -51.14 54.66 -51.84
N GLY A 202 -50.96 55.84 -51.25
CA GLY A 202 -51.49 57.12 -51.75
C GLY A 202 -52.59 57.78 -50.91
N VAL A 203 -53.05 57.16 -49.81
CA VAL A 203 -54.09 57.72 -48.92
C VAL A 203 -53.50 58.10 -47.55
N THR A 204 -53.31 59.39 -47.30
CA THR A 204 -52.81 59.93 -46.02
C THR A 204 -53.83 59.65 -44.90
N SER A 205 -53.52 58.71 -43.99
CA SER A 205 -54.36 58.35 -42.84
C SER A 205 -53.69 58.69 -41.50
N VAL A 206 -54.51 59.00 -40.49
CA VAL A 206 -54.10 59.41 -39.12
C VAL A 206 -53.82 58.20 -38.20
N PHE A 207 -54.04 56.98 -38.69
CA PHE A 207 -53.82 55.72 -37.98
C PHE A 207 -52.43 55.16 -38.29
N PRO A 208 -51.85 54.30 -37.41
CA PRO A 208 -50.58 53.62 -37.70
C PRO A 208 -50.63 52.95 -39.07
N ASP A 209 -49.52 53.04 -39.80
CA ASP A 209 -49.45 52.62 -41.19
C ASP A 209 -49.71 51.11 -41.26
N VAL A 210 -50.52 50.64 -42.21
CA VAL A 210 -50.79 49.19 -42.37
C VAL A 210 -49.49 48.46 -42.74
N ALA A 211 -48.49 49.21 -43.25
CA ALA A 211 -47.12 48.76 -43.40
C ALA A 211 -46.46 48.27 -42.08
N ASP A 212 -46.81 48.85 -40.92
CA ASP A 212 -46.27 48.44 -39.62
C ASP A 212 -46.73 47.03 -39.19
N LEU A 213 -47.78 46.49 -39.83
CA LEU A 213 -48.28 45.13 -39.60
C LEU A 213 -47.57 44.07 -40.44
N LEU A 214 -46.78 44.46 -41.45
CA LEU A 214 -46.04 43.51 -42.30
C LEU A 214 -44.84 42.91 -41.57
N GLU A 215 -44.06 43.74 -40.88
CA GLU A 215 -42.84 43.30 -40.20
C GLU A 215 -43.08 42.23 -39.12
N PRO A 216 -44.11 42.33 -38.25
CA PRO A 216 -44.43 41.27 -37.29
C PRO A 216 -44.78 39.92 -37.93
N VAL A 217 -45.46 39.92 -39.07
CA VAL A 217 -45.86 38.68 -39.78
C VAL A 217 -44.65 38.07 -40.49
N ARG A 218 -43.81 38.90 -41.15
CA ARG A 218 -42.54 38.46 -41.72
C ARG A 218 -41.62 37.85 -40.67
N GLU A 219 -41.52 38.51 -39.51
CA GLU A 219 -40.69 38.04 -38.42
C GLU A 219 -41.22 36.71 -37.85
N ARG A 220 -42.54 36.53 -37.75
CA ARG A 220 -43.14 35.24 -37.36
C ARG A 220 -42.75 34.11 -38.32
N LEU A 221 -42.87 34.32 -39.63
CA LEU A 221 -42.49 33.32 -40.64
C LEU A 221 -40.98 33.04 -40.63
N ARG A 222 -40.15 34.07 -40.41
CA ARG A 222 -38.70 33.94 -40.27
C ARG A 222 -38.33 33.12 -39.02
N LEU A 223 -39.04 33.32 -37.91
CA LEU A 223 -38.84 32.55 -36.67
C LEU A 223 -39.29 31.09 -36.80
N TRP A 224 -40.27 30.80 -37.66
CA TRP A 224 -40.60 29.44 -38.11
C TRP A 224 -39.61 28.88 -39.14
N GLY A 225 -38.51 29.60 -39.36
CA GLY A 225 -37.35 29.17 -40.11
C GLY A 225 -37.52 29.19 -41.63
N MET A 226 -38.48 29.97 -42.14
CA MET A 226 -38.48 30.34 -43.55
C MET A 226 -37.30 31.27 -43.85
N THR A 227 -36.64 31.01 -44.97
CA THR A 227 -35.59 31.89 -45.51
C THR A 227 -36.19 33.19 -46.03
N LYS A 228 -35.39 34.25 -46.15
CA LYS A 228 -35.87 35.54 -46.67
C LYS A 228 -36.37 35.39 -48.10
N GLU A 229 -35.71 34.54 -48.86
CA GLU A 229 -36.02 34.19 -50.23
C GLU A 229 -37.39 33.50 -50.33
N GLN A 230 -37.67 32.55 -49.43
CA GLN A 230 -38.99 31.88 -49.36
C GLN A 230 -40.11 32.85 -48.96
N ILE A 231 -39.85 33.79 -48.06
CA ILE A 231 -40.84 34.82 -47.68
C ILE A 231 -41.13 35.71 -48.88
N GLN A 232 -40.09 36.23 -49.55
CA GLN A 232 -40.23 37.07 -50.74
C GLN A 232 -41.00 36.36 -51.87
N GLU A 233 -40.75 35.08 -52.09
CA GLU A 233 -41.46 34.28 -53.08
C GLU A 233 -42.98 34.20 -52.79
N ILE A 234 -43.39 34.17 -51.51
CA ILE A 234 -44.81 34.23 -51.12
C ILE A 234 -45.40 35.63 -51.40
N GLU A 235 -44.65 36.69 -51.13
CA GLU A 235 -45.09 38.07 -51.38
C GLU A 235 -45.28 38.36 -52.88
N GLU A 236 -44.41 37.80 -53.71
CA GLU A 236 -44.44 37.94 -55.17
C GLU A 236 -45.51 37.03 -55.80
N SER A 237 -45.65 35.79 -55.33
CA SER A 237 -46.63 34.83 -55.87
C SER A 237 -48.06 35.10 -55.44
N GLU A 238 -48.26 35.83 -54.32
CA GLU A 238 -49.55 36.12 -53.67
C GLU A 238 -50.43 34.89 -53.43
N LYS A 239 -49.81 33.71 -53.29
CA LYS A 239 -50.50 32.43 -53.06
C LYS A 239 -49.93 31.76 -51.82
N PRO A 240 -50.75 31.44 -50.82
CA PRO A 240 -50.29 30.67 -49.68
C PRO A 240 -50.00 29.23 -50.10
N SER A 241 -48.91 28.67 -49.57
CA SER A 241 -48.53 27.27 -49.64
C SER A 241 -48.86 26.60 -48.31
N ASP A 242 -49.44 25.41 -48.38
CA ASP A 242 -49.71 24.54 -47.23
C ASP A 242 -48.51 23.68 -46.85
N HIS A 243 -47.42 23.74 -47.64
CA HIS A 243 -46.19 22.98 -47.40
C HIS A 243 -44.95 23.86 -47.31
N LEU A 244 -43.97 23.38 -46.54
CA LEU A 244 -42.64 23.96 -46.40
C LEU A 244 -41.56 22.89 -46.62
N THR A 245 -40.50 23.24 -47.36
CA THR A 245 -39.29 22.42 -47.41
C THR A 245 -38.31 22.87 -46.33
N VAL A 246 -37.89 21.95 -45.47
CA VAL A 246 -36.85 22.16 -44.46
C VAL A 246 -35.51 21.72 -45.07
N TYR A 247 -34.51 22.59 -44.96
CA TYR A 247 -33.17 22.38 -45.52
C TYR A 247 -32.14 22.00 -44.44
N SER A 248 -31.04 21.37 -44.84
CA SER A 248 -29.95 21.07 -43.92
C SER A 248 -29.18 22.35 -43.52
N PRO A 249 -29.01 22.65 -42.22
CA PRO A 249 -28.25 23.82 -41.77
C PRO A 249 -26.73 23.63 -41.88
N MET A 250 -26.26 22.38 -42.00
CA MET A 250 -24.83 22.02 -42.07
C MET A 250 -24.57 20.86 -43.02
N SER A 251 -23.31 20.68 -43.41
CA SER A 251 -22.86 19.51 -44.15
C SER A 251 -22.44 18.40 -43.18
N GLY A 252 -22.76 17.15 -43.48
CA GLY A 252 -22.42 16.00 -42.64
C GLY A 252 -23.14 14.72 -43.05
N ILE A 253 -23.17 13.73 -42.18
CA ILE A 253 -23.85 12.45 -42.38
C ILE A 253 -25.03 12.33 -41.42
N VAL A 254 -26.19 11.89 -41.90
CA VAL A 254 -27.37 11.66 -41.07
C VAL A 254 -27.16 10.41 -40.21
N ILE A 255 -26.93 10.58 -38.91
CA ILE A 255 -26.64 9.48 -37.98
C ILE A 255 -27.89 8.92 -37.32
N GLN A 256 -28.93 9.74 -37.17
CA GLN A 256 -30.21 9.35 -36.61
C GLN A 256 -31.37 9.98 -37.37
N LYS A 257 -32.42 9.19 -37.55
CA LYS A 257 -33.72 9.60 -38.07
C LYS A 257 -34.77 9.29 -37.00
N ASN A 258 -35.34 10.32 -36.39
CA ASN A 258 -36.21 10.22 -35.20
C ASN A 258 -37.71 10.24 -35.55
N ARG A 259 -38.05 10.51 -36.81
CA ARG A 259 -39.43 10.60 -37.34
C ARG A 259 -39.54 9.91 -38.69
N GLN A 260 -40.75 9.50 -39.04
CA GLN A 260 -41.10 8.82 -40.28
C GLN A 260 -42.07 9.67 -41.11
N GLU A 261 -42.15 9.37 -42.41
CA GLU A 261 -43.18 9.95 -43.26
C GLU A 261 -44.57 9.58 -42.72
N GLY A 262 -45.47 10.57 -42.67
CA GLY A 262 -46.79 10.47 -42.07
C GLY A 262 -46.87 10.91 -40.60
N ASP A 263 -45.74 11.01 -39.89
CA ASP A 263 -45.73 11.47 -38.50
C ASP A 263 -46.20 12.94 -38.39
N TYR A 264 -46.91 13.25 -37.31
CA TYR A 264 -47.18 14.63 -36.91
C TYR A 264 -46.12 15.08 -35.91
N VAL A 265 -45.50 16.23 -36.16
CA VAL A 265 -44.45 16.81 -35.32
C VAL A 265 -44.90 18.15 -34.74
N ASN A 266 -44.41 18.46 -33.54
CA ASN A 266 -44.58 19.77 -32.93
C ASN A 266 -43.31 20.61 -33.08
N THR A 267 -43.45 21.93 -32.95
CA THR A 267 -42.29 22.83 -32.89
C THR A 267 -41.29 22.40 -31.81
N GLY A 268 -40.03 22.22 -32.19
CA GLY A 268 -38.94 21.75 -31.34
C GLY A 268 -38.63 20.26 -31.47
N ASP A 269 -39.53 19.46 -32.06
CA ASP A 269 -39.30 18.03 -32.24
C ASP A 269 -38.08 17.77 -33.14
N ARG A 270 -37.17 16.89 -32.69
CA ARG A 270 -36.01 16.47 -33.48
C ARG A 270 -36.44 15.50 -34.58
N ILE A 271 -36.13 15.84 -35.82
CA ILE A 271 -36.40 15.01 -37.00
C ILE A 271 -35.14 14.19 -37.37
N TYR A 272 -33.99 14.87 -37.49
CA TYR A 272 -32.70 14.24 -37.81
C TYR A 272 -31.59 14.70 -36.86
N THR A 273 -30.58 13.86 -36.75
CA THR A 273 -29.27 14.23 -36.23
C THR A 273 -28.21 14.04 -37.31
N VAL A 274 -27.43 15.08 -37.58
CA VAL A 274 -26.38 15.13 -38.60
C VAL A 274 -25.04 15.29 -37.90
N ALA A 275 -24.02 14.53 -38.29
CA ALA A 275 -22.67 14.63 -37.74
C ALA A 275 -21.65 14.96 -38.85
N ASP A 276 -20.76 15.92 -38.61
CA ASP A 276 -19.57 16.11 -39.44
C ASP A 276 -18.46 15.15 -38.96
N LEU A 277 -18.14 14.14 -39.79
CA LEU A 277 -17.17 13.09 -39.46
C LEU A 277 -15.73 13.41 -39.91
N ASN A 278 -15.45 14.63 -40.38
CA ASN A 278 -14.08 15.04 -40.75
C ASN A 278 -13.14 15.11 -39.54
N GLN A 279 -13.69 15.15 -38.34
CA GLN A 279 -13.00 15.05 -37.07
C GLN A 279 -13.81 14.13 -36.17
N VAL A 280 -13.14 13.22 -35.47
CA VAL A 280 -13.78 12.27 -34.57
C VAL A 280 -13.08 12.29 -33.22
N TRP A 281 -13.81 11.86 -32.20
CA TRP A 281 -13.22 11.64 -30.88
C TRP A 281 -12.84 10.18 -30.75
N VAL A 282 -11.70 9.94 -30.13
CA VAL A 282 -11.32 8.60 -29.71
C VAL A 282 -11.40 8.57 -28.19
N MET A 283 -12.36 7.81 -27.68
CA MET A 283 -12.69 7.70 -26.26
C MET A 283 -12.04 6.45 -25.71
N LEU A 284 -10.96 6.62 -24.95
CA LEU A 284 -10.17 5.56 -24.35
C LEU A 284 -10.46 5.45 -22.86
N ASP A 285 -10.43 4.25 -22.33
CA ASP A 285 -10.58 4.00 -20.90
C ASP A 285 -9.19 3.74 -20.28
N ALA A 286 -8.81 4.60 -19.33
CA ALA A 286 -7.57 4.49 -18.56
C ALA A 286 -7.85 3.97 -17.15
N TYR A 287 -7.05 3.03 -16.64
CA TYR A 287 -7.18 2.56 -15.27
C TYR A 287 -6.70 3.62 -14.26
N GLU A 288 -7.27 3.59 -13.05
CA GLU A 288 -6.89 4.49 -11.94
C GLU A 288 -5.37 4.49 -11.67
N SER A 289 -4.71 3.33 -11.76
CA SER A 289 -3.26 3.18 -11.60
C SER A 289 -2.44 3.92 -12.66
N ASP A 290 -3.02 4.11 -13.85
CA ASP A 290 -2.32 4.63 -15.02
C ASP A 290 -2.43 6.15 -15.14
N LEU A 291 -3.33 6.78 -14.39
CA LEU A 291 -3.52 8.25 -14.36
C LEU A 291 -2.25 9.02 -13.97
N VAL A 292 -1.34 8.39 -13.24
CA VAL A 292 -0.05 8.97 -12.89
C VAL A 292 0.75 9.35 -14.15
N TRP A 293 0.59 8.57 -15.22
CA TRP A 293 1.31 8.65 -16.49
C TRP A 293 0.65 9.52 -17.56
N LEU A 294 -0.64 9.83 -17.37
CA LEU A 294 -1.45 10.50 -18.39
C LEU A 294 -1.59 12.00 -18.08
N ARG A 295 -1.33 12.83 -19.07
CA ARG A 295 -1.41 14.29 -19.01
C ARG A 295 -2.04 14.85 -20.27
N TYR A 296 -2.60 16.05 -20.14
CA TYR A 296 -3.30 16.76 -21.21
C TYR A 296 -2.36 17.21 -22.33
N GLY A 297 -2.65 16.88 -23.58
CA GLY A 297 -1.83 17.26 -24.74
C GLY A 297 -0.76 16.24 -25.13
N GLN A 298 -0.59 15.16 -24.36
CA GLN A 298 0.29 14.05 -24.75
C GLN A 298 -0.11 13.46 -26.08
N GLU A 299 0.88 13.09 -26.87
CA GLU A 299 0.69 12.32 -28.07
C GLU A 299 0.32 10.87 -27.73
N ILE A 300 -0.65 10.35 -28.48
CA ILE A 300 -1.07 8.96 -28.40
C ILE A 300 -1.08 8.33 -29.78
N ILE A 301 -0.52 7.14 -29.86
CA ILE A 301 -0.57 6.30 -31.05
C ILE A 301 -1.64 5.26 -30.82
N PHE A 302 -2.55 5.10 -31.76
CA PHE A 302 -3.58 4.08 -31.66
C PHE A 302 -3.77 3.33 -32.97
N THR A 303 -4.21 2.08 -32.84
CA THR A 303 -4.49 1.18 -33.95
C THR A 303 -5.94 0.71 -33.86
N THR A 304 -6.52 0.34 -34.99
CA THR A 304 -7.87 -0.23 -35.07
C THR A 304 -7.82 -1.57 -35.81
N GLU A 305 -8.63 -2.53 -35.37
CA GLU A 305 -8.74 -3.84 -36.02
C GLU A 305 -9.21 -3.76 -37.48
N ALA A 306 -9.94 -2.68 -37.84
CA ALA A 306 -10.42 -2.47 -39.20
C ALA A 306 -9.27 -2.19 -40.19
N TYR A 307 -8.14 -1.67 -39.71
CA TYR A 307 -6.95 -1.38 -40.53
C TYR A 307 -5.68 -1.89 -39.83
N PRO A 308 -5.43 -3.21 -39.81
CA PRO A 308 -4.29 -3.79 -39.12
C PRO A 308 -2.95 -3.24 -39.66
N GLY A 309 -2.08 -2.79 -38.75
CA GLY A 309 -0.75 -2.26 -39.07
C GLY A 309 -0.70 -0.78 -39.47
N GLU A 310 -1.85 -0.11 -39.60
CA GLU A 310 -1.91 1.35 -39.75
C GLU A 310 -1.95 2.01 -38.37
N GLU A 311 -0.97 2.88 -38.09
CA GLU A 311 -0.90 3.67 -36.85
C GLU A 311 -1.54 5.04 -37.09
N PHE A 312 -2.50 5.39 -36.23
CA PHE A 312 -3.11 6.71 -36.18
C PHE A 312 -2.54 7.48 -35.00
N VAL A 313 -2.32 8.78 -35.20
CA VAL A 313 -1.78 9.66 -34.17
C VAL A 313 -2.85 10.66 -33.76
N GLY A 314 -3.01 10.84 -32.45
CA GLY A 314 -3.91 11.84 -31.87
C GLY A 314 -3.27 12.50 -30.65
N ARG A 315 -3.96 13.48 -30.07
CA ARG A 315 -3.54 14.13 -28.82
C ARG A 315 -4.61 14.03 -27.77
N ILE A 316 -4.20 13.75 -26.53
CA ILE A 316 -5.12 13.69 -25.38
C ILE A 316 -5.71 15.08 -25.19
N ALA A 317 -7.02 15.18 -25.39
CA ALA A 317 -7.74 16.43 -25.37
C ALA A 317 -8.51 16.69 -24.08
N PHE A 318 -8.85 15.63 -23.35
CA PHE A 318 -9.52 15.75 -22.07
C PHE A 318 -9.36 14.44 -21.30
N ILE A 319 -9.20 14.55 -19.99
CA ILE A 319 -9.22 13.42 -19.06
C ILE A 319 -10.37 13.70 -18.10
N ASP A 320 -11.35 12.81 -18.05
CA ASP A 320 -12.55 12.97 -17.26
C ASP A 320 -12.19 13.13 -15.76
N PRO A 321 -12.68 14.17 -15.06
CA PRO A 321 -12.42 14.33 -13.63
C PRO A 321 -13.14 13.26 -12.78
N VAL A 322 -14.11 12.55 -13.34
CA VAL A 322 -14.91 11.55 -12.62
C VAL A 322 -14.45 10.14 -12.99
N LEU A 323 -14.12 9.35 -11.96
CA LEU A 323 -13.84 7.92 -12.09
C LEU A 323 -15.16 7.14 -12.24
N ASN A 324 -15.23 6.23 -13.21
CA ASN A 324 -16.33 5.28 -13.29
C ASN A 324 -16.21 4.25 -12.17
N ASP A 325 -17.23 4.17 -11.32
CA ASP A 325 -17.25 3.30 -10.13
C ASP A 325 -17.30 1.80 -10.47
N LYS A 326 -17.95 1.43 -11.57
CA LYS A 326 -18.10 0.04 -12.03
C LYS A 326 -16.84 -0.50 -12.68
N THR A 327 -16.22 0.27 -13.57
CA THR A 327 -15.03 -0.17 -14.31
C THR A 327 -13.72 0.24 -13.66
N ARG A 328 -13.75 1.17 -12.67
CA ARG A 328 -12.55 1.80 -12.09
C ARG A 328 -11.64 2.42 -13.15
N THR A 329 -12.25 2.95 -14.20
CA THR A 329 -11.56 3.65 -15.30
C THR A 329 -12.00 5.09 -15.43
N VAL A 330 -11.12 5.91 -15.97
CA VAL A 330 -11.37 7.30 -16.35
C VAL A 330 -11.39 7.39 -17.87
N LYS A 331 -12.31 8.18 -18.42
CA LYS A 331 -12.36 8.42 -19.86
C LYS A 331 -11.32 9.43 -20.29
N VAL A 332 -10.53 9.05 -21.27
CA VAL A 332 -9.50 9.86 -21.92
C VAL A 332 -9.97 10.12 -23.35
N ARG A 333 -10.34 11.37 -23.64
CA ARG A 333 -10.75 11.80 -24.97
C ARG A 333 -9.55 12.25 -25.76
N VAL A 334 -9.45 11.80 -26.99
CA VAL A 334 -8.40 12.14 -27.94
C VAL A 334 -9.05 12.75 -29.18
N ASN A 335 -8.57 13.92 -29.60
CA ASN A 335 -9.05 14.56 -30.83
C ASN A 335 -8.27 14.01 -32.03
N VAL A 336 -8.96 13.51 -33.05
CA VAL A 336 -8.33 12.92 -34.24
C VAL A 336 -8.92 13.48 -35.54
N PRO A 337 -8.10 14.04 -36.43
CA PRO A 337 -8.51 14.39 -37.79
C PRO A 337 -8.86 13.13 -38.59
N ASN A 338 -10.00 13.15 -39.30
CA ASN A 338 -10.53 12.02 -40.07
C ASN A 338 -10.89 12.43 -41.51
N LEU A 339 -10.00 13.18 -42.17
CA LEU A 339 -10.21 13.71 -43.53
C LEU A 339 -10.41 12.61 -44.59
N SER A 340 -9.87 11.41 -44.35
CA SER A 340 -10.03 10.24 -45.23
C SER A 340 -11.31 9.46 -44.97
N GLY A 341 -12.06 9.78 -43.90
CA GLY A 341 -13.27 9.06 -43.50
C GLY A 341 -13.04 7.59 -43.10
N LYS A 342 -11.79 7.20 -42.84
CA LYS A 342 -11.42 5.82 -42.48
C LYS A 342 -11.96 5.43 -41.10
N LEU A 343 -11.86 6.35 -40.14
CA LEU A 343 -12.31 6.14 -38.77
C LEU A 343 -13.82 6.34 -38.72
N LYS A 344 -14.55 5.27 -38.44
CA LYS A 344 -16.00 5.31 -38.27
C LYS A 344 -16.34 5.23 -36.78
N PRO A 345 -17.35 5.98 -36.31
CA PRO A 345 -17.86 5.86 -34.95
C PRO A 345 -18.20 4.40 -34.59
N GLU A 346 -18.06 4.06 -33.32
CA GLU A 346 -18.16 2.71 -32.73
C GLU A 346 -17.04 1.74 -33.14
N MET A 347 -16.06 2.13 -33.95
CA MET A 347 -14.87 1.31 -34.18
C MET A 347 -14.06 1.14 -32.90
N PHE A 348 -13.63 -0.08 -32.62
CA PHE A 348 -12.74 -0.38 -31.51
C PHE A 348 -11.32 0.10 -31.80
N VAL A 349 -10.65 0.63 -30.77
CA VAL A 349 -9.28 1.13 -30.86
C VAL A 349 -8.44 0.65 -29.69
N HIS A 350 -7.16 0.46 -29.97
CA HIS A 350 -6.12 0.22 -28.97
C HIS A 350 -5.16 1.40 -29.00
N GLY A 351 -5.10 2.16 -27.91
CA GLY A 351 -4.20 3.30 -27.75
C GLY A 351 -2.99 2.94 -26.89
N ILE A 352 -1.83 3.48 -27.26
CA ILE A 352 -0.59 3.36 -26.51
C ILE A 352 -0.02 4.76 -26.32
N VAL A 353 0.11 5.17 -25.06
CA VAL A 353 0.85 6.38 -24.68
C VAL A 353 2.22 5.94 -24.17
N ARG A 354 3.27 6.52 -24.76
CA ARG A 354 4.65 6.31 -24.31
C ARG A 354 5.11 7.54 -23.55
N THR A 355 5.24 7.44 -22.24
CA THR A 355 5.69 8.57 -21.40
C THR A 355 7.07 8.32 -20.83
N GLN A 356 7.92 9.34 -20.84
CA GLN A 356 9.16 9.35 -20.07
C GLN A 356 8.93 10.05 -18.73
N ILE A 357 9.72 9.67 -17.72
CA ILE A 357 9.55 10.15 -16.35
C ILE A 357 10.87 10.70 -15.85
N SER A 358 10.82 11.89 -15.26
CA SER A 358 11.97 12.48 -14.55
C SER A 358 12.00 12.06 -13.08
N THR A 359 13.08 12.42 -12.39
CA THR A 359 13.11 12.48 -10.92
C THR A 359 11.85 13.14 -10.36
N GLY A 360 11.21 12.52 -9.37
CA GLY A 360 9.97 13.01 -8.75
C GLY A 360 8.65 12.51 -9.36
N GLY A 361 8.68 11.64 -10.39
CA GLY A 361 7.46 11.01 -10.94
C GLY A 361 6.63 11.93 -11.84
N ARG A 362 7.26 12.97 -12.39
CA ARG A 362 6.64 13.90 -13.34
C ARG A 362 6.89 13.43 -14.77
N VAL A 363 5.91 13.67 -15.63
CA VAL A 363 5.86 13.19 -17.02
C VAL A 363 6.56 14.19 -17.94
N ILE A 364 7.50 13.70 -18.76
CA ILE A 364 8.15 14.46 -19.81
C ILE A 364 7.54 14.05 -21.15
N ASP A 365 7.00 15.03 -21.89
CA ASP A 365 6.74 14.90 -23.33
C ASP A 365 7.73 15.80 -24.09
N PRO A 366 8.71 15.24 -24.82
CA PRO A 366 9.70 16.01 -25.57
C PRO A 366 9.11 17.02 -26.54
N HIS A 367 7.90 16.78 -27.06
CA HIS A 367 7.26 17.66 -28.06
C HIS A 367 6.60 18.90 -27.45
N LEU A 368 6.37 18.91 -26.14
CA LEU A 368 5.71 20.00 -25.43
C LEU A 368 6.68 20.88 -24.64
N VAL A 369 7.94 20.48 -24.52
CA VAL A 369 8.97 21.25 -23.81
C VAL A 369 9.15 22.62 -24.47
N GLY A 370 9.00 23.68 -23.67
CA GLY A 370 9.17 25.06 -24.14
C GLY A 370 8.04 25.58 -25.04
N LYS A 371 6.98 24.79 -25.27
CA LYS A 371 5.85 25.17 -26.10
C LYS A 371 4.71 25.81 -25.31
N TRP A 372 3.85 26.51 -26.04
CA TRP A 372 2.65 27.17 -25.55
C TRP A 372 1.42 26.41 -26.05
N ILE A 373 0.52 26.05 -25.14
CA ILE A 373 -0.65 25.21 -25.41
C ILE A 373 -1.92 25.89 -24.92
N SER A 374 -3.03 25.70 -25.64
CA SER A 374 -4.33 26.19 -25.18
C SER A 374 -4.91 25.22 -24.14
N PRO A 375 -5.38 25.68 -22.97
CA PRO A 375 -6.06 24.83 -21.98
C PRO A 375 -7.38 24.22 -22.48
N MET A 376 -7.97 24.82 -23.52
CA MET A 376 -9.25 24.41 -24.09
C MET A 376 -9.09 23.65 -25.42
N HIS A 377 -7.98 23.88 -26.15
CA HIS A 377 -7.70 23.30 -27.47
C HIS A 377 -6.27 22.72 -27.52
N PRO A 378 -6.08 21.50 -27.01
CA PRO A 378 -4.76 20.87 -26.85
C PRO A 378 -4.05 20.60 -28.17
N GLU A 379 -4.81 20.50 -29.26
CA GLU A 379 -4.28 20.43 -30.62
C GLU A 379 -3.53 21.70 -31.03
N ILE A 380 -3.77 22.85 -30.38
CA ILE A 380 -3.11 24.12 -30.67
C ILE A 380 -1.87 24.24 -29.79
N VAL A 381 -0.71 23.96 -30.39
CA VAL A 381 0.60 24.14 -29.78
C VAL A 381 1.43 25.11 -30.62
N LYS A 382 1.98 26.15 -29.99
CA LYS A 382 2.80 27.18 -30.62
C LYS A 382 4.16 27.32 -29.93
N ASP A 383 5.14 27.84 -30.66
CA ASP A 383 6.50 28.04 -30.15
C ASP A 383 6.65 29.32 -29.32
N SER A 384 5.68 30.24 -29.44
CA SER A 384 5.69 31.55 -28.80
C SER A 384 4.39 31.80 -28.02
N PRO A 385 4.41 32.69 -27.01
CA PRO A 385 3.19 33.17 -26.40
C PRO A 385 2.26 33.80 -27.45
N GLY A 386 0.96 33.69 -27.23
CA GLY A 386 -0.06 34.19 -28.14
C GLY A 386 -1.45 33.74 -27.74
N GLU A 387 -2.42 33.92 -28.62
CA GLU A 387 -3.80 33.49 -28.44
C GLU A 387 -4.08 32.19 -29.20
N CYS A 388 -5.07 31.44 -28.70
CA CYS A 388 -5.59 30.25 -29.34
C CYS A 388 -6.41 30.61 -30.59
N ASP A 389 -6.15 29.92 -31.71
CA ASP A 389 -6.81 30.20 -33.00
C ASP A 389 -8.30 29.82 -33.02
N VAL A 390 -8.76 29.01 -32.05
CA VAL A 390 -10.13 28.51 -31.98
C VAL A 390 -10.99 29.31 -31.00
N CYS A 391 -10.49 29.60 -29.79
CA CYS A 391 -11.27 30.28 -28.74
C CYS A 391 -10.75 31.67 -28.36
N GLY A 392 -9.61 32.12 -28.87
CA GLY A 392 -9.01 33.42 -28.53
C GLY A 392 -8.40 33.52 -27.13
N MET A 393 -8.43 32.47 -26.32
CA MET A 393 -7.80 32.49 -24.99
C MET A 393 -6.26 32.56 -25.06
N PRO A 394 -5.59 33.20 -24.09
CA PRO A 394 -4.14 33.20 -24.03
C PRO A 394 -3.61 31.78 -23.85
N LEU A 395 -2.61 31.42 -24.66
CA LEU A 395 -1.90 30.17 -24.51
C LEU A 395 -1.12 30.18 -23.20
N VAL A 396 -1.05 29.02 -22.54
CA VAL A 396 -0.24 28.83 -21.33
C VAL A 396 1.00 28.02 -21.67
N ARG A 397 2.06 28.22 -20.90
CA ARG A 397 3.25 27.38 -20.98
C ARG A 397 2.87 25.93 -20.66
N ALA A 398 3.30 24.96 -21.47
CA ALA A 398 3.01 23.55 -21.21
C ALA A 398 3.40 23.14 -19.78
N GLU A 399 4.43 23.75 -19.21
CA GLU A 399 4.89 23.46 -17.85
C GLU A 399 3.82 23.72 -16.77
N SER A 400 2.95 24.70 -17.00
CA SER A 400 1.83 25.01 -16.09
C SER A 400 0.77 23.91 -16.03
N LEU A 401 0.71 23.04 -17.04
CA LEU A 401 -0.20 21.89 -17.12
C LEU A 401 0.43 20.60 -16.56
N GLY A 402 1.55 20.71 -15.84
CA GLY A 402 2.20 19.58 -15.17
C GLY A 402 3.32 18.91 -15.98
N TYR A 403 3.78 19.55 -17.07
CA TYR A 403 4.99 19.16 -17.82
C TYR A 403 6.23 19.85 -17.24
N ILE A 404 7.43 19.32 -17.47
CA ILE A 404 8.69 19.93 -17.01
C ILE A 404 9.40 20.61 -18.19
N ALA A 405 9.96 21.81 -17.96
CA ALA A 405 10.97 22.42 -18.83
C ALA A 405 12.32 21.71 -18.65
N VAL A 406 13.02 21.43 -19.75
CA VAL A 406 14.34 20.78 -19.74
C VAL A 406 15.40 21.57 -18.96
N ASP A 407 15.22 22.87 -18.73
CA ASP A 407 16.24 23.76 -18.14
C ASP A 407 16.22 23.89 -16.59
N SER A 408 15.67 22.94 -15.84
CA SER A 408 15.87 22.93 -14.37
C SER A 408 17.04 22.02 -14.01
N ASP A 409 18.02 22.54 -13.26
CA ASP A 409 19.25 21.88 -12.73
C ASP A 409 19.06 20.51 -12.03
N ASP A 410 17.85 19.96 -11.98
CA ASP A 410 17.46 18.69 -11.38
C ASP A 410 17.35 17.55 -12.43
N GLU A 411 18.16 17.63 -13.49
CA GLU A 411 18.28 16.70 -14.63
C GLU A 411 18.87 15.32 -14.27
N SER A 412 18.87 14.89 -13.01
CA SER A 412 19.41 13.57 -12.68
C SER A 412 18.43 12.47 -13.13
N LYS A 413 18.81 11.72 -14.18
CA LYS A 413 18.12 10.48 -14.59
C LYS A 413 17.65 9.69 -13.36
N PRO A 414 16.38 9.23 -13.29
CA PRO A 414 15.89 8.56 -12.09
C PRO A 414 16.64 7.25 -11.87
N LEU A 415 16.85 6.91 -10.60
CA LEU A 415 17.41 5.62 -10.21
C LEU A 415 16.34 4.54 -10.45
N VAL A 416 16.69 3.46 -11.15
CA VAL A 416 15.73 2.41 -11.49
C VAL A 416 16.28 1.02 -11.20
N ILE A 417 15.37 0.10 -10.91
CA ILE A 417 15.65 -1.33 -10.78
C ILE A 417 14.64 -2.16 -11.57
N PRO A 418 15.02 -3.34 -12.08
CA PRO A 418 14.05 -4.26 -12.69
C PRO A 418 12.95 -4.64 -11.69
N VAL A 419 11.72 -4.80 -12.18
CA VAL A 419 10.56 -5.23 -11.37
C VAL A 419 10.84 -6.54 -10.63
N SER A 420 11.58 -7.46 -11.25
CA SER A 420 11.93 -8.74 -10.64
C SER A 420 12.88 -8.64 -9.45
N ALA A 421 13.56 -7.51 -9.25
CA ALA A 421 14.47 -7.32 -8.13
C ALA A 421 13.75 -7.02 -6.82
N ALA A 422 12.61 -6.34 -6.88
CA ALA A 422 11.85 -5.91 -5.72
C ALA A 422 10.87 -6.99 -5.24
N LEU A 423 10.97 -7.34 -3.96
CA LEU A 423 9.98 -8.13 -3.24
C LEU A 423 9.00 -7.17 -2.55
N VAL A 424 7.79 -7.06 -3.08
CA VAL A 424 6.76 -6.13 -2.58
C VAL A 424 5.78 -6.87 -1.67
N THR A 425 5.57 -6.36 -0.46
CA THR A 425 4.59 -6.88 0.52
C THR A 425 3.72 -5.77 1.07
N GLY A 426 2.47 -5.70 0.60
CA GLY A 426 1.55 -4.65 1.01
C GLY A 426 2.13 -3.27 0.67
N THR A 427 2.55 -2.54 1.70
CA THR A 427 3.14 -1.20 1.60
C THR A 427 4.67 -1.19 1.54
N ARG A 428 5.35 -2.32 1.80
CA ARG A 428 6.81 -2.39 1.92
C ARG A 428 7.43 -3.01 0.68
N ALA A 429 8.64 -2.58 0.34
CA ALA A 429 9.44 -3.19 -0.71
C ALA A 429 10.85 -3.51 -0.19
N ILE A 430 11.30 -4.74 -0.44
CA ILE A 430 12.63 -5.21 -0.05
C ILE A 430 13.41 -5.60 -1.30
N VAL A 431 14.68 -5.20 -1.35
CA VAL A 431 15.64 -5.60 -2.40
C VAL A 431 16.88 -6.18 -1.75
N TYR A 432 17.41 -7.25 -2.35
CA TYR A 432 18.67 -7.84 -1.93
C TYR A 432 19.83 -7.26 -2.75
N VAL A 433 20.78 -6.62 -2.07
CA VAL A 433 21.98 -6.02 -2.66
C VAL A 433 23.17 -6.96 -2.43
N GLU A 434 23.92 -7.26 -3.49
CA GLU A 434 25.19 -7.99 -3.42
C GLU A 434 26.31 -7.02 -2.98
N LEU A 435 26.94 -7.32 -1.84
CA LEU A 435 28.02 -6.51 -1.31
C LEU A 435 29.33 -6.82 -2.06
N SER A 436 29.80 -5.84 -2.82
CA SER A 436 31.05 -5.95 -3.58
C SER A 436 32.26 -5.88 -2.65
N GLY A 437 33.20 -6.82 -2.79
CA GLY A 437 34.44 -6.85 -1.99
C GLY A 437 34.47 -7.86 -0.83
N ALA A 438 33.40 -8.64 -0.64
CA ALA A 438 33.43 -9.79 0.27
C ALA A 438 34.12 -11.01 -0.35
N ASP A 439 34.85 -11.79 0.44
CA ASP A 439 35.54 -13.02 0.00
C ASP A 439 34.55 -14.12 -0.46
N GLN A 440 33.30 -14.03 -0.02
CA GLN A 440 32.21 -14.94 -0.39
C GLN A 440 30.97 -14.14 -0.81
N PRO A 441 30.10 -14.70 -1.68
CA PRO A 441 28.83 -14.07 -2.06
C PRO A 441 28.00 -13.67 -0.84
N THR A 442 27.90 -12.37 -0.61
CA THR A 442 27.22 -11.79 0.54
C THR A 442 26.11 -10.87 0.05
N PHE A 443 24.90 -11.06 0.59
CA PHE A 443 23.70 -10.33 0.20
C PHE A 443 23.10 -9.63 1.40
N GLU A 444 22.67 -8.38 1.22
CA GLU A 444 22.02 -7.55 2.22
C GLU A 444 20.59 -7.23 1.80
N GLY A 445 19.61 -7.62 2.61
CA GLY A 445 18.22 -7.21 2.39
C GLY A 445 18.01 -5.77 2.84
N ARG A 446 17.61 -4.87 1.94
CA ARG A 446 17.31 -3.47 2.24
C ARG A 446 15.85 -3.16 1.98
N GLU A 447 15.24 -2.43 2.89
CA GLU A 447 13.90 -1.88 2.69
C GLU A 447 14.01 -0.56 1.94
N ILE A 448 13.32 -0.47 0.81
CA ILE A 448 13.46 0.65 -0.12
C ILE A 448 12.11 1.30 -0.37
N VAL A 449 12.13 2.60 -0.71
CA VAL A 449 10.91 3.30 -1.14
C VAL A 449 10.85 3.29 -2.65
N LEU A 450 9.87 2.57 -3.19
CA LEU A 450 9.61 2.53 -4.63
C LEU A 450 8.80 3.75 -5.08
N GLY A 451 9.13 4.23 -6.26
CA GLY A 451 8.30 5.11 -7.05
C GLY A 451 7.34 4.31 -7.94
N PRO A 452 6.63 5.00 -8.85
CA PRO A 452 5.68 4.35 -9.74
C PRO A 452 6.40 3.42 -10.74
N ARG A 453 5.72 2.35 -11.17
CA ARG A 453 6.26 1.32 -12.07
C ARG A 453 6.27 1.78 -13.53
N ALA A 454 7.44 1.91 -14.13
CA ALA A 454 7.60 2.27 -15.54
C ALA A 454 7.99 1.05 -16.37
N GLY A 455 6.99 0.37 -16.95
CA GLY A 455 7.20 -0.84 -17.75
C GLY A 455 7.80 -1.99 -16.92
N ASP A 456 8.99 -2.43 -17.29
CA ASP A 456 9.73 -3.52 -16.62
C ASP A 456 10.60 -3.04 -15.45
N TYR A 457 10.49 -1.76 -15.07
CA TYR A 457 11.31 -1.14 -14.03
C TYR A 457 10.47 -0.44 -12.97
N TYR A 458 10.95 -0.44 -11.73
CA TYR A 458 10.50 0.50 -10.71
C TYR A 458 11.47 1.67 -10.64
N LEU A 459 10.93 2.87 -10.47
CA LEU A 459 11.71 4.00 -9.98
C LEU A 459 12.03 3.76 -8.51
N VAL A 460 13.23 4.15 -8.07
CA VAL A 460 13.64 4.07 -6.67
C VAL A 460 13.72 5.48 -6.12
N ARG A 461 12.91 5.78 -5.10
CA ARG A 461 12.92 7.08 -4.40
C ARG A 461 13.98 7.12 -3.30
N SER A 462 14.21 5.99 -2.63
CA SER A 462 15.16 5.86 -1.53
C SER A 462 15.61 4.41 -1.31
N GLY A 463 16.77 4.24 -0.67
CA GLY A 463 17.26 2.94 -0.16
C GLY A 463 18.34 2.26 -1.01
N LEU A 464 18.63 2.77 -2.20
CA LEU A 464 19.70 2.28 -3.09
C LEU A 464 20.56 3.42 -3.63
N LYS A 465 21.77 3.08 -4.07
CA LYS A 465 22.72 3.97 -4.74
C LYS A 465 23.02 3.47 -6.15
N GLU A 466 23.40 4.38 -7.03
CA GLU A 466 23.85 4.02 -8.38
C GLU A 466 25.11 3.15 -8.32
N GLY A 467 25.18 2.13 -9.17
CA GLY A 467 26.26 1.16 -9.23
C GLY A 467 26.15 -0.01 -8.25
N GLU A 468 25.22 0.02 -7.28
CA GLU A 468 24.96 -1.14 -6.42
C GLU A 468 24.43 -2.31 -7.23
N ILE A 469 24.71 -3.54 -6.81
CA ILE A 469 24.33 -4.75 -7.55
C ILE A 469 23.11 -5.37 -6.87
N VAL A 470 21.96 -5.42 -7.56
CA VAL A 470 20.71 -5.96 -6.99
C VAL A 470 20.38 -7.33 -7.57
N VAL A 471 19.81 -8.20 -6.75
CA VAL A 471 19.38 -9.55 -7.14
C VAL A 471 18.07 -9.49 -7.92
N THR A 472 18.10 -9.90 -9.18
CA THR A 472 16.94 -9.93 -10.10
C THR A 472 16.29 -11.30 -10.22
N ASN A 473 17.02 -12.37 -9.85
CA ASN A 473 16.50 -13.74 -9.76
C ASN A 473 17.05 -14.43 -8.52
N GLY A 474 16.22 -15.22 -7.83
CA GLY A 474 16.60 -15.92 -6.60
C GLY A 474 16.43 -15.11 -5.31
N ASN A 475 15.93 -13.87 -5.39
CA ASN A 475 15.64 -13.01 -4.23
C ASN A 475 14.74 -13.67 -3.17
N PHE A 476 13.68 -14.37 -3.57
CA PHE A 476 12.81 -15.09 -2.63
C PHE A 476 13.53 -16.23 -1.89
N LYS A 477 14.49 -16.91 -2.54
CA LYS A 477 15.30 -17.97 -1.92
C LYS A 477 16.27 -17.41 -0.89
N ILE A 478 16.87 -16.26 -1.21
CA ILE A 478 17.73 -15.52 -0.28
C ILE A 478 16.89 -15.08 0.93
N ASP A 479 15.71 -14.50 0.69
CA ASP A 479 14.79 -14.08 1.77
C ASP A 479 14.36 -15.24 2.66
N SER A 480 14.00 -16.37 2.07
CA SER A 480 13.68 -17.60 2.81
C SER A 480 14.86 -18.06 3.67
N ALA A 481 16.10 -17.96 3.16
CA ALA A 481 17.29 -18.33 3.91
C ALA A 481 17.57 -17.36 5.08
N VAL A 482 17.38 -16.06 4.89
CA VAL A 482 17.46 -15.04 5.94
C VAL A 482 16.40 -15.29 7.02
N GLN A 483 15.17 -15.62 6.62
CA GLN A 483 14.08 -15.96 7.52
C GLN A 483 14.37 -17.22 8.34
N ILE A 484 14.97 -18.26 7.74
CA ILE A 484 15.39 -19.49 8.45
C ILE A 484 16.44 -19.18 9.51
N GLN A 485 17.32 -18.20 9.28
CA GLN A 485 18.28 -17.71 10.27
C GLN A 485 17.64 -16.79 11.34
N ALA A 486 16.31 -16.60 11.29
CA ALA A 486 15.55 -15.70 12.14
C ALA A 486 16.04 -14.24 12.13
N LYS A 487 16.66 -13.83 11.02
CA LYS A 487 17.01 -12.44 10.77
C LYS A 487 15.79 -11.66 10.26
N PRO A 488 15.81 -10.32 10.31
CA PRO A 488 14.75 -9.53 9.71
C PRO A 488 14.61 -9.85 8.22
N SER A 489 13.38 -10.17 7.79
CA SER A 489 13.05 -10.60 6.43
C SER A 489 11.75 -9.93 5.98
N MET A 490 11.33 -10.23 4.75
CA MET A 490 10.03 -9.81 4.24
C MET A 490 8.86 -10.16 5.17
N MET A 491 8.82 -11.40 5.65
CA MET A 491 7.72 -11.93 6.49
C MET A 491 7.93 -11.69 7.99
N THR A 492 9.17 -11.43 8.43
CA THR A 492 9.52 -11.16 9.83
C THR A 492 10.29 -9.83 9.93
N PRO A 493 9.61 -8.67 9.96
CA PRO A 493 10.24 -7.36 9.78
C PRO A 493 11.24 -6.96 10.89
N GLU A 494 11.08 -7.49 12.09
CA GLU A 494 11.93 -7.18 13.25
C GLU A 494 12.97 -8.28 13.54
N GLY A 495 12.95 -9.38 12.78
CA GLY A 495 13.72 -10.59 13.11
C GLY A 495 13.22 -11.30 14.37
N GLY A 496 13.72 -12.50 14.63
CA GLY A 496 13.32 -13.31 15.78
C GLY A 496 11.96 -14.00 15.61
N GLY A 497 11.92 -15.31 15.86
CA GLY A 497 10.69 -16.08 15.99
C GLY A 497 10.07 -15.85 17.37
N GLY A 498 9.29 -14.78 17.52
CA GLY A 498 8.54 -14.48 18.74
C GLY A 498 7.05 -14.67 18.54
N GLY A 499 6.48 -15.77 19.04
CA GLY A 499 5.04 -15.95 19.22
C GLY A 499 4.45 -17.31 18.82
N GLY A 500 5.08 -18.43 19.19
CA GLY A 500 4.51 -19.79 19.04
C GLY A 500 4.50 -20.52 20.38
N HIS A 501 3.31 -20.84 20.88
CA HIS A 501 3.03 -21.41 22.20
C HIS A 501 3.71 -22.77 22.51
N HIS A 502 4.05 -22.97 23.78
CA HIS A 502 4.25 -24.28 24.41
C HIS A 502 3.06 -24.61 25.32
N HIS A 503 2.47 -25.79 25.12
CA HIS A 503 1.60 -26.44 26.10
C HIS A 503 2.43 -27.33 27.04
N GLY A 504 2.03 -27.36 28.32
CA GLY A 504 2.03 -28.56 29.17
C GLY A 504 3.35 -28.98 29.83
N GLY A 505 3.43 -28.69 31.14
CA GLY A 505 3.94 -29.56 32.21
C GLY A 505 5.29 -30.26 32.07
N GLY A 506 6.30 -29.76 32.79
CA GLY A 506 7.55 -30.47 33.08
C GLY A 506 8.42 -29.66 34.04
N GLU A 507 8.98 -30.34 35.04
CA GLU A 507 9.67 -29.79 36.22
C GLU A 507 10.80 -28.78 35.94
N LYS A 508 11.01 -27.90 36.94
CA LYS A 508 12.05 -26.87 37.01
C LYS A 508 13.46 -27.45 36.81
N PRO A 509 14.31 -26.86 35.94
CA PRO A 509 15.74 -26.84 36.18
C PRO A 509 16.06 -25.71 37.18
N THR A 510 16.93 -26.05 38.11
CA THR A 510 17.46 -25.21 39.18
C THR A 510 18.27 -24.02 38.66
N LYS A 511 18.29 -22.95 39.47
CA LYS A 511 19.11 -21.74 39.31
C LYS A 511 20.58 -22.07 39.03
N ALA A 512 21.11 -21.63 37.89
CA ALA A 512 22.50 -21.24 37.70
C ALA A 512 22.62 -20.38 36.43
N GLY A 513 23.18 -19.17 36.56
CA GLY A 513 23.52 -18.29 35.44
C GLY A 513 22.54 -17.14 35.23
N GLN A 514 22.55 -16.16 36.13
CA GLN A 514 22.09 -14.80 35.80
C GLN A 514 23.08 -14.24 34.76
N GLY A 515 22.68 -14.24 33.49
CA GLY A 515 23.28 -13.34 32.51
C GLY A 515 22.80 -11.94 32.83
N GLU A 516 23.72 -11.09 33.29
CA GLU A 516 23.49 -9.67 33.55
C GLU A 516 22.85 -9.00 32.32
N MET A 517 21.71 -8.33 32.53
CA MET A 517 21.24 -7.31 31.58
C MET A 517 22.25 -6.17 31.60
N MET A 518 23.05 -6.06 30.54
CA MET A 518 23.88 -4.88 30.32
C MET A 518 22.98 -3.65 30.11
N THR A 519 23.11 -2.68 31.01
CA THR A 519 22.69 -1.28 30.84
C THR A 519 23.41 -0.63 29.65
N PRO A 520 22.93 0.51 29.11
CA PRO A 520 23.50 1.15 27.91
C PRO A 520 24.87 1.78 28.21
N SER A 521 25.90 0.94 28.31
CA SER A 521 27.29 1.33 28.53
C SER A 521 28.03 1.09 27.21
N GLY A 522 28.05 2.08 26.32
CA GLY A 522 28.75 1.96 25.03
C GLY A 522 28.39 2.98 23.94
N VAL A 523 27.37 3.83 24.12
CA VAL A 523 27.03 4.88 23.15
C VAL A 523 27.86 6.14 23.44
N PRO A 524 28.61 6.69 22.47
CA PRO A 524 29.36 7.94 22.67
C PRO A 524 28.43 9.13 22.98
N SER A 525 28.87 10.02 23.86
CA SER A 525 28.10 11.23 24.24
C SER A 525 27.88 12.18 23.05
N GLU A 526 28.84 12.23 22.11
CA GLU A 526 28.71 13.01 20.87
C GLU A 526 27.56 12.48 19.99
N PHE A 527 27.42 11.16 19.89
CA PHE A 527 26.32 10.52 19.19
C PHE A 527 24.98 10.79 19.88
N GLN A 528 24.93 10.74 21.21
CA GLN A 528 23.73 11.09 21.98
C GLN A 528 23.29 12.55 21.77
N ALA A 529 24.23 13.50 21.69
CA ALA A 529 23.93 14.89 21.39
C ALA A 529 23.34 15.09 19.99
N GLN A 530 23.83 14.34 19.00
CA GLN A 530 23.24 14.33 17.65
C GLN A 530 21.81 13.76 17.66
N LEU A 531 21.56 12.69 18.43
CA LEU A 531 20.22 12.14 18.59
C LEU A 531 19.25 13.10 19.29
N GLN A 532 19.71 13.94 20.22
CA GLN A 532 18.85 14.99 20.80
C GLN A 532 18.40 16.00 19.75
N THR A 533 19.27 16.36 18.81
CA THR A 533 18.91 17.25 17.69
C THR A 533 17.86 16.59 16.79
N LEU A 534 18.00 15.28 16.53
CA LEU A 534 17.02 14.49 15.78
C LEU A 534 15.66 14.43 16.51
N GLU A 535 15.68 14.25 17.84
CA GLU A 535 14.47 14.22 18.68
C GLU A 535 13.74 15.58 18.69
N SER A 536 14.49 16.69 18.72
CA SER A 536 13.91 18.04 18.58
C SER A 536 13.20 18.21 17.24
N ALA A 537 13.81 17.76 16.14
CA ALA A 537 13.16 17.82 14.83
C ALA A 537 11.91 16.92 14.77
N TYR A 538 11.94 15.74 15.39
CA TYR A 538 10.77 14.87 15.51
C TYR A 538 9.62 15.54 16.28
N LYS A 539 9.92 16.33 17.32
CA LYS A 539 8.91 17.08 18.07
C LYS A 539 8.20 18.14 17.22
N GLU A 540 8.91 18.80 16.30
CA GLU A 540 8.28 19.75 15.37
C GLU A 540 7.36 19.02 14.37
N VAL A 541 7.77 17.87 13.84
CA VAL A 541 6.89 16.99 13.04
C VAL A 541 5.62 16.63 13.82
N ALA A 542 5.76 16.23 15.09
CA ALA A 542 4.63 15.89 15.94
C ALA A 542 3.68 17.08 16.20
N LYS A 543 4.19 18.31 16.22
CA LYS A 543 3.34 19.52 16.32
C LYS A 543 2.61 19.76 15.01
N ALA A 544 3.25 19.62 13.86
CA ALA A 544 2.62 19.80 12.56
C ALA A 544 1.43 18.84 12.37
N VAL A 545 1.58 17.57 12.76
CA VAL A 545 0.48 16.59 12.73
C VAL A 545 -0.68 17.01 13.64
N LYS A 546 -0.40 17.53 14.85
CA LYS A 546 -1.45 18.01 15.76
C LYS A 546 -2.22 19.22 15.24
N LEU A 547 -1.61 20.02 14.37
CA LEU A 547 -2.22 21.19 13.74
C LEU A 547 -3.02 20.83 12.48
N GLU A 548 -2.99 19.55 12.06
CA GLU A 548 -3.62 19.06 10.83
C GLU A 548 -3.15 19.78 9.54
N ASP A 549 -1.95 20.36 9.58
CA ASP A 549 -1.38 21.13 8.47
C ASP A 549 -0.46 20.25 7.61
N ILE A 550 -0.92 19.95 6.39
CA ILE A 550 -0.23 19.08 5.43
C ILE A 550 1.08 19.70 4.94
N ASP A 551 1.09 21.00 4.67
CA ASP A 551 2.26 21.66 4.09
C ASP A 551 3.33 21.87 5.16
N LEU A 552 2.91 22.28 6.37
CA LEU A 552 3.80 22.34 7.53
C LEU A 552 4.39 20.95 7.85
N PHE A 553 3.59 19.88 7.80
CA PHE A 553 4.11 18.53 8.00
C PHE A 553 5.20 18.16 6.98
N ARG A 554 5.01 18.50 5.70
CA ARG A 554 6.00 18.24 4.64
C ARG A 554 7.30 19.03 4.84
N GLU A 555 7.21 20.25 5.34
CA GLU A 555 8.37 21.06 5.68
C GLU A 555 9.14 20.47 6.87
N GLU A 556 8.43 20.13 7.95
CA GLU A 556 9.04 19.61 9.18
C GLU A 556 9.61 18.20 8.97
N ILE A 557 8.93 17.32 8.22
CA ILE A 557 9.46 15.98 7.93
C ILE A 557 10.73 16.07 7.05
N HIS A 558 10.81 17.07 6.17
CA HIS A 558 12.02 17.34 5.40
C HIS A 558 13.15 17.87 6.29
N ALA A 559 12.85 18.72 7.26
CA ALA A 559 13.81 19.18 8.26
C ALA A 559 14.32 18.02 9.14
N PHE A 560 13.43 17.12 9.57
CA PHE A 560 13.79 15.88 10.27
C PHE A 560 14.72 15.00 9.42
N GLY A 561 14.45 14.84 8.12
CA GLY A 561 15.35 14.14 7.20
C GLY A 561 16.75 14.75 7.11
N LYS A 562 16.85 16.09 7.09
CA LYS A 562 18.15 16.77 7.14
C LYS A 562 18.88 16.51 8.45
N ALA A 563 18.17 16.54 9.58
CA ALA A 563 18.74 16.20 10.88
C ALA A 563 19.25 14.75 10.91
N LEU A 564 18.48 13.80 10.38
CA LEU A 564 18.85 12.39 10.27
C LEU A 564 20.14 12.20 9.47
N SER A 565 20.27 12.87 8.32
CA SER A 565 21.46 12.77 7.45
C SER A 565 22.75 13.34 8.06
N ARG A 566 22.65 14.13 9.14
CA ARG A 566 23.80 14.73 9.85
C ARG A 566 24.30 13.85 10.99
N VAL A 567 23.58 12.80 11.35
CA VAL A 567 24.02 11.87 12.40
C VAL A 567 25.18 11.06 11.86
N ASP A 568 26.31 11.12 12.55
CA ASP A 568 27.55 10.47 12.14
C ASP A 568 27.59 9.01 12.61
N GLU A 569 27.39 8.10 11.66
CA GLU A 569 27.43 6.65 11.90
C GLU A 569 28.82 6.13 12.28
N THR A 570 29.90 6.87 11.96
CA THR A 570 31.28 6.44 12.22
C THR A 570 31.65 6.48 13.70
N LEU A 571 30.84 7.18 14.51
CA LEU A 571 30.95 7.19 15.97
C LEU A 571 30.57 5.85 16.60
N LEU A 572 29.81 5.02 15.89
CA LEU A 572 29.39 3.70 16.37
C LEU A 572 30.28 2.60 15.81
N SER A 573 30.39 1.49 16.54
CA SER A 573 31.12 0.31 16.07
C SER A 573 30.38 -0.99 16.39
N GLY A 574 30.65 -2.02 15.59
CA GLY A 574 30.09 -3.36 15.77
C GLY A 574 28.56 -3.37 15.79
N TYR A 575 27.99 -3.95 16.84
CA TYR A 575 26.54 -4.15 16.96
C TYR A 575 25.74 -2.84 16.96
N LEU A 576 26.24 -1.77 17.59
CA LEU A 576 25.53 -0.50 17.66
C LEU A 576 25.44 0.18 16.29
N GLN A 577 26.51 0.08 15.48
CA GLN A 577 26.52 0.60 14.12
C GLN A 577 25.53 -0.17 13.23
N MET A 578 25.48 -1.49 13.34
CA MET A 578 24.51 -2.32 12.64
C MET A 578 23.06 -1.96 13.01
N LEU A 579 22.79 -1.72 14.30
CA LEU A 579 21.50 -1.23 14.80
C LEU A 579 21.11 0.13 14.22
N TRP A 580 22.07 1.04 14.15
CA TRP A 580 21.83 2.36 13.61
C TRP A 580 21.55 2.33 12.11
N ASN A 581 22.29 1.54 11.33
CA ASN A 581 22.10 1.43 9.88
C ASN A 581 20.69 0.92 9.53
N GLU A 582 20.18 -0.04 10.30
CA GLU A 582 18.81 -0.55 10.14
C GLU A 582 17.76 0.53 10.48
N LEU A 583 17.88 1.18 11.64
CA LEU A 583 16.88 2.17 12.08
C LEU A 583 16.92 3.45 11.25
N SER A 584 18.11 3.92 10.87
CA SER A 584 18.28 5.09 10.00
C SER A 584 17.73 4.85 8.60
N MET A 585 17.88 3.63 8.04
CA MET A 585 17.22 3.23 6.79
C MET A 585 15.69 3.35 6.91
N LEU A 586 15.09 2.80 7.98
CA LEU A 586 13.65 2.86 8.20
C LEU A 586 13.15 4.31 8.38
N LEU A 587 13.84 5.11 9.20
CA LEU A 587 13.51 6.53 9.39
C LEU A 587 13.64 7.34 8.09
N ASN A 588 14.64 7.04 7.27
CA ASN A 588 14.81 7.71 5.98
C ASN A 588 13.69 7.34 4.99
N ASN A 589 13.17 6.11 5.06
CA ASN A 589 12.00 5.71 4.30
C ASN A 589 10.75 6.50 4.76
N ASP A 590 10.53 6.59 6.08
CA ASP A 590 9.43 7.39 6.66
C ASP A 590 9.48 8.86 6.18
N VAL A 591 10.67 9.46 6.13
CA VAL A 591 10.89 10.83 5.63
C VAL A 591 10.53 10.96 4.15
N VAL A 592 10.97 10.01 3.33
CA VAL A 592 10.73 10.05 1.89
C VAL A 592 9.25 9.90 1.60
N GLU A 593 8.56 8.97 2.26
CA GLU A 593 7.12 8.80 2.12
C GLU A 593 6.35 10.03 2.63
N GLY A 594 6.73 10.57 3.79
CA GLY A 594 6.12 11.77 4.38
C GLY A 594 6.18 13.00 3.47
N ARG A 595 7.27 13.18 2.71
CA ARG A 595 7.39 14.30 1.74
C ARG A 595 6.35 14.26 0.61
N TYR A 596 5.83 13.08 0.27
CA TYR A 596 4.86 12.91 -0.81
C TYR A 596 3.42 12.71 -0.34
N ALA A 597 3.18 12.68 0.98
CA ALA A 597 1.85 12.45 1.54
C ALA A 597 0.87 13.55 1.08
N LYS A 598 -0.31 13.15 0.59
CA LYS A 598 -1.32 14.09 0.03
C LYS A 598 -2.55 14.26 0.89
N LYS A 599 -2.86 13.27 1.74
CA LYS A 599 -4.05 13.23 2.59
C LYS A 599 -3.65 13.18 4.05
N PHE A 600 -4.45 13.78 4.92
CA PHE A 600 -4.16 13.76 6.35
C PHE A 600 -4.20 12.34 6.94
N THR A 601 -5.10 11.48 6.48
CA THR A 601 -5.15 10.06 6.91
C THR A 601 -3.87 9.27 6.60
N GLU A 602 -3.18 9.63 5.51
CA GLU A 602 -1.88 9.06 5.14
C GLU A 602 -0.79 9.59 6.08
N ILE A 603 -0.82 10.88 6.41
CA ILE A 603 0.09 11.52 7.37
C ILE A 603 -0.05 10.88 8.75
N GLU A 604 -1.26 10.63 9.24
CA GLU A 604 -1.47 9.96 10.53
C GLU A 604 -0.85 8.57 10.56
N HIS A 605 -1.02 7.79 9.48
CA HIS A 605 -0.42 6.46 9.37
C HIS A 605 1.12 6.54 9.38
N LEU A 606 1.70 7.41 8.55
CA LEU A 606 3.15 7.61 8.45
C LEU A 606 3.73 8.12 9.78
N PHE A 607 3.04 9.02 10.46
CA PHE A 607 3.47 9.54 11.75
C PHE A 607 3.46 8.45 12.83
N ASN A 608 2.50 7.52 12.81
CA ASN A 608 2.50 6.37 13.72
C ASN A 608 3.69 5.44 13.47
N VAL A 609 4.04 5.18 12.21
CA VAL A 609 5.22 4.39 11.84
C VAL A 609 6.51 5.08 12.30
N LEU A 610 6.66 6.38 11.99
CA LEU A 610 7.78 7.20 12.43
C LEU A 610 7.92 7.19 13.95
N THR A 611 6.81 7.34 14.68
CA THR A 611 6.77 7.32 16.16
C THR A 611 7.26 5.98 16.70
N LYS A 612 6.86 4.86 16.08
CA LYS A 612 7.33 3.51 16.44
C LYS A 612 8.84 3.37 16.21
N ASN A 613 9.34 3.82 15.07
CA ASN A 613 10.77 3.76 14.75
C ASN A 613 11.61 4.66 15.68
N MET A 614 11.15 5.88 15.97
CA MET A 614 11.79 6.77 16.94
C MET A 614 11.78 6.23 18.36
N ARG A 615 10.73 5.50 18.77
CA ARG A 615 10.73 4.78 20.06
C ARG A 615 11.84 3.73 20.11
N ARG A 616 12.01 2.94 19.03
CA ARG A 616 13.10 1.95 18.94
C ARG A 616 14.48 2.61 19.03
N VAL A 617 14.67 3.79 18.42
CA VAL A 617 15.90 4.57 18.56
C VAL A 617 16.13 4.97 20.02
N ARG A 618 15.11 5.52 20.69
CA ARG A 618 15.18 5.91 22.11
C ARG A 618 15.55 4.71 23.00
N ASP A 619 14.87 3.59 22.83
CA ASP A 619 15.07 2.37 23.64
C ASP A 619 16.47 1.77 23.46
N LYS A 620 17.03 1.82 22.23
CA LYS A 620 18.33 1.19 21.91
C LYS A 620 19.53 2.09 22.14
N PHE A 621 19.39 3.41 22.00
CA PHE A 621 20.50 4.37 22.09
C PHE A 621 20.43 5.28 23.33
N GLY A 622 19.40 5.16 24.16
CA GLY A 622 19.33 5.81 25.47
C GLY A 622 19.12 7.31 25.41
N VAL A 623 18.31 7.80 24.47
CA VAL A 623 17.93 9.22 24.39
C VAL A 623 16.84 9.48 25.43
N SER A 624 17.22 10.06 26.57
CA SER A 624 16.27 10.48 27.59
C SER A 624 15.51 11.71 27.11
N ASP A 625 14.19 11.63 27.12
CA ASP A 625 13.30 12.76 26.91
C ASP A 625 13.27 13.57 28.22
N ASP A 626 13.66 14.83 28.20
CA ASP A 626 13.58 15.76 29.35
C ASP A 626 12.12 16.17 29.68
N VAL A 627 11.14 15.35 29.28
CA VAL A 627 9.70 15.53 29.56
C VAL A 627 9.08 14.34 30.29
N GLN A 628 9.77 13.21 30.45
CA GLN A 628 9.38 12.22 31.46
C GLN A 628 10.63 11.60 32.05
N LYS A 629 10.96 12.01 33.28
CA LYS A 629 11.72 11.13 34.19
C LYS A 629 11.12 9.73 34.05
N PRO A 630 11.93 8.66 33.91
CA PRO A 630 11.39 7.34 34.11
C PRO A 630 10.74 7.37 35.50
N ARG A 631 9.43 7.13 35.57
CA ARG A 631 8.73 6.93 36.85
C ARG A 631 9.41 5.70 37.47
N GLN A 632 10.48 5.93 38.23
CA GLN A 632 10.88 5.02 39.27
C GLN A 632 9.65 4.85 40.13
N SER A 633 9.15 3.63 40.20
CA SER A 633 8.04 3.23 41.05
C SER A 633 8.38 3.58 42.50
N GLN A 634 7.96 4.75 42.94
CA GLN A 634 7.88 5.08 44.35
C GLN A 634 6.56 4.48 44.83
N HIS A 635 6.69 3.36 45.53
CA HIS A 635 5.59 2.81 46.31
C HIS A 635 5.25 3.83 47.41
N LEU A 636 4.06 4.41 47.35
CA LEU A 636 3.59 5.33 48.38
C LEU A 636 2.94 4.52 49.49
N GLU A 637 3.40 4.68 50.73
CA GLU A 637 2.77 4.04 51.89
C GLU A 637 1.39 4.67 52.12
N VAL A 638 0.35 3.84 52.16
CA VAL A 638 -1.04 4.27 52.38
C VAL A 638 -1.70 3.49 53.52
N PRO A 639 -2.70 4.07 54.22
CA PRO A 639 -3.37 3.40 55.33
C PRO A 639 -4.07 2.09 54.94
N ALA A 640 -4.14 1.13 55.86
CA ALA A 640 -4.78 -0.17 55.64
C ALA A 640 -6.26 -0.06 55.22
N ASP A 641 -6.98 0.92 55.76
CA ASP A 641 -8.38 1.18 55.40
C ASP A 641 -8.54 1.63 53.94
N PHE A 642 -7.55 2.33 53.40
CA PHE A 642 -7.53 2.75 52.00
C PHE A 642 -7.22 1.56 51.08
N HIS A 643 -6.29 0.68 51.47
CA HIS A 643 -6.05 -0.57 50.75
C HIS A 643 -7.32 -1.44 50.66
N LEU A 644 -8.07 -1.59 51.76
CA LEU A 644 -9.34 -2.34 51.77
C LEU A 644 -10.39 -1.77 50.81
N GLN A 645 -10.38 -0.46 50.58
CA GLN A 645 -11.28 0.20 49.62
C GLN A 645 -10.83 -0.05 48.17
N LEU A 646 -9.52 -0.09 47.92
CA LEU A 646 -8.97 -0.47 46.62
C LEU A 646 -9.23 -1.94 46.26
N VAL A 647 -9.32 -2.84 47.24
CA VAL A 647 -9.72 -4.24 47.01
C VAL A 647 -11.13 -4.33 46.43
N LYS A 648 -12.08 -3.52 46.94
CA LYS A 648 -13.46 -3.50 46.40
C LYS A 648 -13.49 -3.04 44.94
N LEU A 649 -12.65 -2.07 44.59
CA LEU A 649 -12.47 -1.62 43.20
C LEU A 649 -11.89 -2.72 42.31
N TRP A 650 -10.91 -3.45 42.83
CA TRP A 650 -10.31 -4.60 42.16
C TRP A 650 -11.31 -5.73 41.90
N ASP A 651 -12.15 -6.07 42.88
CA ASP A 651 -13.18 -7.10 42.73
C ASP A 651 -14.22 -6.72 41.66
N ALA A 652 -14.60 -5.44 41.61
CA ALA A 652 -15.49 -4.91 40.59
C ALA A 652 -14.84 -4.95 39.18
N TYR A 653 -13.54 -4.64 39.09
CA TYR A 653 -12.78 -4.76 37.85
C TYR A 653 -12.69 -6.21 37.36
N LEU A 654 -12.39 -7.16 38.25
CA LEU A 654 -12.35 -8.58 37.92
C LEU A 654 -13.73 -9.11 37.47
N SER A 655 -14.81 -8.63 38.09
CA SER A 655 -16.17 -8.96 37.68
C SER A 655 -16.46 -8.48 36.25
N LEU A 656 -15.99 -7.27 35.91
CA LEU A 656 -16.12 -6.72 34.56
C LEU A 656 -15.26 -7.48 33.55
N GLN A 657 -14.01 -7.80 33.89
CA GLN A 657 -13.11 -8.62 33.08
C GLN A 657 -13.75 -9.98 32.77
N LYS A 658 -14.31 -10.66 33.79
CA LYS A 658 -15.01 -11.95 33.63
C LYS A 658 -16.22 -11.81 32.71
N ALA A 659 -17.06 -10.80 32.89
CA ALA A 659 -18.22 -10.56 32.03
C ALA A 659 -17.84 -10.31 30.56
N LEU A 660 -16.81 -9.50 30.30
CA LEU A 660 -16.33 -9.21 28.94
C LEU A 660 -15.67 -10.41 28.26
N SER A 661 -14.97 -11.25 29.04
CA SER A 661 -14.44 -12.52 28.56
C SER A 661 -15.55 -13.53 28.22
N GLY A 662 -16.70 -13.41 28.88
CA GLY A 662 -17.89 -14.23 28.65
C GLY A 662 -18.82 -13.73 27.54
N ASP A 663 -18.53 -12.61 26.88
CA ASP A 663 -19.43 -11.92 25.94
C ASP A 663 -20.78 -11.49 26.58
N ASP A 664 -20.86 -11.33 27.91
CA ASP A 664 -22.10 -10.99 28.61
C ASP A 664 -22.26 -9.49 28.83
N PHE A 665 -23.07 -8.86 27.99
CA PHE A 665 -23.35 -7.42 28.04
C PHE A 665 -24.10 -6.98 29.30
N SER A 666 -25.02 -7.81 29.82
CA SER A 666 -25.82 -7.47 31.00
C SER A 666 -24.95 -7.47 32.26
N LEU A 667 -24.14 -8.52 32.42
CA LEU A 667 -23.17 -8.61 33.52
C LEU A 667 -22.10 -7.52 33.41
N ALA A 668 -21.67 -7.15 32.20
CA ALA A 668 -20.72 -6.06 32.01
C ALA A 668 -21.30 -4.72 32.49
N ARG A 669 -22.56 -4.38 32.14
CA ARG A 669 -23.22 -3.16 32.64
C ARG A 669 -23.42 -3.16 34.16
N GLN A 670 -23.73 -4.31 34.75
CA GLN A 670 -23.83 -4.45 36.20
C GLN A 670 -22.47 -4.24 36.87
N ALA A 671 -21.39 -4.83 36.33
CA ALA A 671 -20.04 -4.67 36.85
C ALA A 671 -19.50 -3.24 36.71
N ILE A 672 -19.81 -2.53 35.62
CA ILE A 672 -19.49 -1.09 35.44
C ILE A 672 -20.19 -0.26 36.52
N THR A 673 -21.47 -0.55 36.81
CA THR A 673 -22.22 0.15 37.86
C THR A 673 -21.61 -0.12 39.25
N LEU A 674 -21.26 -1.37 39.54
CA LEU A 674 -20.57 -1.75 40.77
C LEU A 674 -19.21 -1.06 40.91
N PHE A 675 -18.45 -0.95 39.82
CA PHE A 675 -17.16 -0.25 39.80
C PHE A 675 -17.36 1.25 40.07
N GLN A 676 -18.35 1.89 39.44
CA GLN A 676 -18.68 3.30 39.66
C GLN A 676 -19.07 3.59 41.12
N THR A 677 -19.91 2.73 41.72
CA THR A 677 -20.33 2.86 43.13
C THR A 677 -19.15 2.66 44.07
N SER A 678 -18.29 1.66 43.80
CA SER A 678 -17.09 1.40 44.60
C SER A 678 -16.10 2.56 44.52
N LEU A 679 -15.88 3.13 43.32
CA LEU A 679 -15.03 4.29 43.10
C LEU A 679 -15.50 5.51 43.88
N SER A 680 -16.80 5.79 43.83
CA SER A 680 -17.41 6.94 44.54
C SER A 680 -17.38 6.78 46.07
N SER A 681 -17.19 5.55 46.57
CA SER A 681 -17.16 5.24 48.00
C SER A 681 -15.76 5.30 48.62
N VAL A 682 -14.71 5.55 47.82
CA VAL A 682 -13.33 5.62 48.32
C VAL A 682 -13.10 6.93 49.08
N ASP A 683 -12.83 6.84 50.38
CA ASP A 683 -12.44 7.96 51.23
C ASP A 683 -10.93 8.22 51.16
N ALA A 684 -10.57 9.29 50.47
CA ALA A 684 -9.19 9.73 50.28
C ALA A 684 -8.69 10.73 51.34
N LYS A 685 -9.52 11.12 52.31
CA LYS A 685 -9.14 12.06 53.39
C LYS A 685 -7.96 11.59 54.25
N PRO A 686 -7.75 10.28 54.50
CA PRO A 686 -6.63 9.81 55.32
C PRO A 686 -5.27 9.75 54.59
N LEU A 687 -5.21 10.10 53.30
CA LEU A 687 -3.98 10.03 52.51
C LEU A 687 -3.03 11.20 52.83
N ALA A 688 -1.72 10.92 52.78
CA ALA A 688 -0.69 11.95 52.77
C ALA A 688 -0.80 12.84 51.52
N GLU A 689 -0.27 14.06 51.57
CA GLU A 689 -0.46 15.10 50.54
C GLU A 689 -0.05 14.63 49.13
N ASP A 690 1.08 13.93 49.02
CA ASP A 690 1.61 13.32 47.81
C ASP A 690 0.73 12.18 47.26
N ALA A 691 0.28 11.27 48.14
CA ALA A 691 -0.64 10.20 47.78
C ALA A 691 -2.03 10.72 47.40
N HIS A 692 -2.48 11.80 48.04
CA HIS A 692 -3.77 12.43 47.79
C HIS A 692 -3.80 13.13 46.43
N GLU A 693 -2.73 13.83 46.04
CA GLU A 693 -2.61 14.46 44.71
C GLU A 693 -2.63 13.42 43.58
N VAL A 694 -1.88 12.32 43.76
CA VAL A 694 -1.88 11.23 42.78
C VAL A 694 -3.27 10.60 42.71
N TRP A 695 -3.87 10.26 43.84
CA TRP A 695 -5.23 9.71 43.87
C TRP A 695 -6.27 10.61 43.20
N LYS A 696 -6.24 11.92 43.45
CA LYS A 696 -7.17 12.88 42.84
C LYS A 696 -7.10 12.89 41.31
N LYS A 697 -5.88 12.77 40.76
CA LYS A 697 -5.66 12.70 39.32
C LYS A 697 -6.25 11.40 38.76
N GLU A 698 -5.86 10.26 39.32
CA GLU A 698 -6.31 8.94 38.84
C GLU A 698 -7.84 8.77 39.03
N TYR A 699 -8.42 9.30 40.12
CA TYR A 699 -9.86 9.31 40.35
C TYR A 699 -10.63 10.03 39.24
N THR A 700 -10.11 11.18 38.79
CA THR A 700 -10.74 11.96 37.70
C THR A 700 -10.77 11.17 36.40
N ASN A 701 -9.65 10.52 36.07
CA ASN A 701 -9.53 9.70 34.86
C ASN A 701 -10.45 8.47 34.92
N LEU A 702 -10.49 7.78 36.06
CA LEU A 702 -11.37 6.63 36.27
C LEU A 702 -12.85 7.00 36.16
N VAL A 703 -13.28 8.14 36.72
CA VAL A 703 -14.67 8.61 36.60
C VAL A 703 -15.04 8.87 35.15
N GLN A 704 -14.15 9.50 34.36
CA GLN A 704 -14.39 9.78 32.95
C GLN A 704 -14.53 8.48 32.14
N ILE A 705 -13.60 7.54 32.32
CA ILE A 705 -13.61 6.24 31.62
C ILE A 705 -14.90 5.47 31.92
N VAL A 706 -15.25 5.34 33.20
CA VAL A 706 -16.43 4.57 33.65
C VAL A 706 -17.74 5.22 33.20
N THR A 707 -17.80 6.56 33.14
CA THR A 707 -18.97 7.28 32.63
C THR A 707 -19.17 7.00 31.14
N SER A 708 -18.10 7.08 30.34
CA SER A 708 -18.15 6.73 28.91
C SER A 708 -18.56 5.26 28.68
N MET A 709 -18.06 4.32 29.50
CA MET A 709 -18.44 2.91 29.41
C MET A 709 -19.90 2.66 29.77
N LYS A 710 -20.51 3.49 30.62
CA LYS A 710 -21.93 3.37 31.02
C LYS A 710 -22.88 3.83 29.91
N GLU A 711 -22.46 4.82 29.14
CA GLU A 711 -23.21 5.36 27.99
C GLU A 711 -23.10 4.47 26.75
N ALA A 712 -22.20 3.48 26.74
CA ALA A 712 -22.02 2.56 25.64
C ALA A 712 -23.21 1.59 25.47
N ASP A 713 -23.77 1.53 24.26
CA ASP A 713 -24.89 0.65 23.90
C ASP A 713 -24.47 -0.70 23.31
N GLU A 714 -23.18 -0.90 23.06
CA GLU A 714 -22.65 -2.12 22.46
C GLU A 714 -21.38 -2.61 23.19
N LEU A 715 -21.17 -3.93 23.19
CA LEU A 715 -20.04 -4.58 23.88
C LEU A 715 -18.67 -4.12 23.34
N LYS A 716 -18.58 -3.77 22.05
CA LYS A 716 -17.35 -3.27 21.43
C LYS A 716 -16.87 -1.97 22.08
N LEU A 717 -17.77 -1.02 22.31
CA LEU A 717 -17.45 0.26 22.95
C LEU A 717 -17.06 0.08 24.43
N ILE A 718 -17.70 -0.86 25.12
CA ILE A 718 -17.30 -1.23 26.49
C ILE A 718 -15.88 -1.80 26.50
N ARG A 719 -15.48 -2.61 25.49
CA ARG A 719 -14.12 -3.16 25.39
C ARG A 719 -13.06 -2.10 25.15
N GLU A 720 -13.37 -1.08 24.35
CA GLU A 720 -12.48 0.08 24.15
C GLU A 720 -12.27 0.84 25.47
N GLY A 721 -13.34 1.14 26.20
CA GLY A 721 -13.24 1.76 27.53
C GLY A 721 -12.53 0.87 28.57
N PHE A 722 -12.72 -0.45 28.50
CA PHE A 722 -12.05 -1.41 29.38
C PHE A 722 -10.53 -1.45 29.17
N SER A 723 -10.04 -1.18 27.96
CA SER A 723 -8.61 -1.02 27.70
C SER A 723 -8.04 0.14 28.51
N LEU A 724 -8.67 1.32 28.41
CA LEU A 724 -8.27 2.51 29.14
C LEU A 724 -8.35 2.30 30.65
N LEU A 725 -9.40 1.61 31.11
CA LEU A 725 -9.57 1.26 32.53
C LEU A 725 -8.43 0.36 33.05
N SER A 726 -7.96 -0.57 32.22
CA SER A 726 -6.90 -1.51 32.59
C SER A 726 -5.52 -0.86 32.67
N ASP A 727 -5.24 0.10 31.78
CA ASP A 727 -4.05 0.95 31.85
C ASP A 727 -4.03 1.77 33.14
N GLU A 728 -5.13 2.42 33.48
CA GLU A 728 -5.24 3.27 34.66
C GLU A 728 -5.15 2.45 35.96
N LEU A 729 -5.79 1.28 35.99
CA LEU A 729 -5.74 0.40 37.15
C LEU A 729 -4.32 -0.17 37.38
N MET A 730 -3.54 -0.38 36.32
CA MET A 730 -2.14 -0.76 36.47
C MET A 730 -1.32 0.33 37.13
N VAL A 731 -1.58 1.60 36.82
CA VAL A 731 -0.93 2.74 37.48
C VAL A 731 -1.25 2.72 38.97
N LEU A 732 -2.51 2.47 39.36
CA LEU A 732 -2.89 2.33 40.76
C LEU A 732 -2.18 1.17 41.46
N VAL A 733 -2.14 -0.02 40.86
CA VAL A 733 -1.47 -1.20 41.43
C VAL A 733 0.03 -0.95 41.65
N LYS A 734 0.69 -0.26 40.71
CA LYS A 734 2.12 0.07 40.80
C LYS A 734 2.41 1.19 41.81
N THR A 735 1.49 2.14 41.98
CA THR A 735 1.69 3.33 42.82
C THR A 735 1.32 3.09 44.28
N PHE A 736 0.13 2.52 44.53
CA PHE A 736 -0.42 2.30 45.87
C PHE A 736 -0.18 0.89 46.40
N GLY A 737 0.57 0.07 45.66
CA GLY A 737 1.15 -1.14 46.20
C GLY A 737 0.33 -2.41 45.99
N PRO A 738 0.98 -3.50 45.53
CA PRO A 738 0.27 -4.73 45.20
C PRO A 738 -0.20 -5.56 46.40
N ALA A 739 0.30 -5.29 47.61
CA ALA A 739 0.01 -6.12 48.80
C ALA A 739 -1.49 -6.20 49.15
N GLY A 740 -2.28 -5.17 48.78
CA GLY A 740 -3.73 -5.18 48.93
C GLY A 740 -4.48 -5.94 47.82
N PHE A 741 -3.89 -6.08 46.62
CA PHE A 741 -4.54 -6.65 45.43
C PHE A 741 -4.32 -8.16 45.26
N GLY A 742 -3.61 -8.79 46.20
CA GLY A 742 -3.29 -10.22 46.15
C GLY A 742 -2.32 -10.57 45.02
N THR A 743 -2.59 -11.68 44.32
CA THR A 743 -1.79 -12.11 43.18
C THR A 743 -2.30 -11.41 41.92
N VAL A 744 -1.46 -10.63 41.26
CA VAL A 744 -1.84 -9.88 40.06
C VAL A 744 -0.95 -10.28 38.89
N TYR A 745 -1.58 -10.74 37.81
CA TYR A 745 -0.95 -10.98 36.52
C TYR A 745 -1.27 -9.86 35.54
N HIS A 746 -0.25 -9.43 34.82
CA HIS A 746 -0.33 -8.53 33.66
C HIS A 746 -0.40 -9.36 32.39
N LEU A 747 -1.45 -9.16 31.60
CA LEU A 747 -1.64 -9.84 30.33
C LEU A 747 -1.75 -8.83 29.20
N HIS A 748 -1.32 -9.24 28.00
CA HIS A 748 -1.39 -8.42 26.80
C HIS A 748 -1.98 -9.21 25.63
N CYS A 749 -2.75 -8.52 24.80
CA CYS A 749 -3.29 -9.04 23.54
C CYS A 749 -2.78 -8.13 22.42
N PRO A 750 -1.98 -8.62 21.46
CA PRO A 750 -1.38 -7.77 20.42
C PRO A 750 -2.31 -7.54 19.23
N MET A 751 -3.37 -8.34 19.08
CA MET A 751 -4.25 -8.33 17.90
C MET A 751 -5.48 -7.42 18.06
N VAL A 752 -5.79 -7.00 19.28
CA VAL A 752 -6.98 -6.19 19.55
C VAL A 752 -6.81 -4.79 18.96
N PHE A 753 -7.93 -4.20 18.53
CA PHE A 753 -8.01 -2.84 17.96
C PHE A 753 -7.10 -2.65 16.75
N ASP A 754 -7.20 -3.58 15.79
CA ASP A 754 -6.46 -3.57 14.51
C ASP A 754 -4.94 -3.64 14.69
N GLY A 755 -4.48 -4.42 15.67
CA GLY A 755 -3.05 -4.64 15.92
C GLY A 755 -2.37 -3.58 16.80
N ARG A 756 -3.14 -2.64 17.38
CA ARG A 756 -2.62 -1.67 18.36
C ARG A 756 -2.20 -2.33 19.67
N GLY A 757 -2.88 -3.42 20.03
CA GLY A 757 -2.67 -4.16 21.26
C GLY A 757 -3.28 -3.50 22.49
N ALA A 758 -3.57 -4.28 23.53
CA ALA A 758 -4.06 -3.79 24.80
C ALA A 758 -3.71 -4.75 25.95
N ILE A 759 -3.68 -4.21 27.16
CA ILE A 759 -3.33 -4.95 28.38
C ILE A 759 -4.54 -5.14 29.31
N TRP A 760 -4.55 -6.22 30.09
CA TRP A 760 -5.49 -6.38 31.20
C TRP A 760 -4.83 -7.04 32.40
N LEU A 761 -5.50 -6.94 33.55
CA LEU A 761 -5.05 -7.53 34.81
C LEU A 761 -5.96 -8.69 35.21
N GLN A 762 -5.41 -9.72 35.86
CA GLN A 762 -6.21 -10.83 36.40
C GLN A 762 -5.53 -11.50 37.62
N GLU A 763 -6.30 -12.30 38.36
CA GLU A 763 -5.86 -12.94 39.62
C GLU A 763 -5.03 -14.23 39.44
N ASP A 764 -5.09 -14.87 38.27
CA ASP A 764 -4.51 -16.18 38.02
C ASP A 764 -3.80 -16.29 36.64
N LYS A 765 -3.15 -17.42 36.35
CA LYS A 765 -2.42 -17.63 35.08
C LYS A 765 -3.32 -18.06 33.91
N GLN A 766 -4.58 -18.41 34.16
CA GLN A 766 -5.50 -18.87 33.13
C GLN A 766 -5.95 -17.65 32.33
N VAL A 767 -5.51 -17.58 31.07
CA VAL A 767 -5.84 -16.49 30.16
C VAL A 767 -7.36 -16.46 29.92
N ARG A 768 -7.98 -15.32 30.21
CA ARG A 768 -9.39 -15.01 29.92
C ARG A 768 -9.44 -13.67 29.19
N ASN A 769 -9.36 -13.69 27.86
CA ASN A 769 -9.25 -12.49 27.03
C ASN A 769 -10.58 -11.70 27.02
N PRO A 770 -10.63 -10.47 27.58
CA PRO A 770 -11.86 -9.68 27.66
C PRO A 770 -12.21 -8.98 26.34
N TYR A 771 -11.27 -8.88 25.39
CA TYR A 771 -11.44 -8.13 24.15
C TYR A 771 -12.04 -8.94 23.00
N PHE A 772 -11.67 -10.21 22.91
CA PHE A 772 -12.21 -11.13 21.91
C PHE A 772 -13.24 -12.11 22.50
N GLY A 773 -13.47 -12.07 23.81
CA GLY A 773 -14.47 -12.89 24.48
C GLY A 773 -14.26 -14.37 24.23
N GLN A 774 -15.35 -15.10 24.00
CA GLN A 774 -15.34 -16.54 23.73
C GLN A 774 -14.60 -16.90 22.43
N ALA A 775 -14.53 -15.99 21.46
CA ALA A 775 -13.89 -16.25 20.17
C ALA A 775 -12.38 -16.52 20.31
N MET A 776 -11.72 -15.87 21.27
CA MET A 776 -10.28 -16.07 21.55
C MET A 776 -9.96 -16.03 23.05
N LEU A 777 -10.78 -16.72 23.85
CA LEU A 777 -10.75 -16.64 25.31
C LEU A 777 -9.37 -16.91 25.93
N LYS A 778 -8.60 -17.83 25.35
CA LYS A 778 -7.29 -18.27 25.88
C LYS A 778 -6.09 -17.58 25.20
N CYS A 779 -6.33 -16.49 24.46
CA CYS A 779 -5.29 -15.81 23.69
C CYS A 779 -4.71 -14.60 24.44
N ALA A 780 -3.41 -14.66 24.75
CA ALA A 780 -2.57 -13.57 25.25
C ALA A 780 -1.13 -13.81 24.77
N ASP A 781 -0.38 -12.76 24.43
CA ASP A 781 1.02 -12.89 24.00
C ASP A 781 2.02 -12.76 25.17
N ARG A 782 1.59 -12.18 26.28
CA ARG A 782 2.39 -11.94 27.48
C ARG A 782 1.55 -12.20 28.72
N VAL A 783 2.14 -12.88 29.70
CA VAL A 783 1.58 -13.10 31.04
C VAL A 783 2.70 -12.92 32.06
N GLU A 784 2.74 -11.77 32.72
CA GLU A 784 3.79 -11.39 33.68
C GLU A 784 3.19 -11.31 35.10
N LEU A 785 3.87 -11.86 36.10
CA LEU A 785 3.47 -11.69 37.50
C LEU A 785 3.92 -10.31 37.99
N ILE A 786 2.98 -9.46 38.39
CA ILE A 786 3.29 -8.15 38.99
C ILE A 786 3.54 -8.30 40.50
N SER A 787 2.79 -9.19 41.16
CA SER A 787 2.89 -9.39 42.61
C SER A 787 2.36 -10.72 43.11
N SER A 788 2.92 -11.22 44.22
CA SER A 788 2.44 -12.39 44.95
C SER A 788 2.47 -12.14 46.46
N LEU A 789 1.46 -12.62 47.19
CA LEU A 789 1.47 -12.66 48.65
C LEU A 789 2.62 -13.55 49.15
N SER A 790 3.61 -12.97 49.83
CA SER A 790 4.52 -13.71 50.69
C SER A 790 3.93 -13.68 52.10
N ALA A 791 3.63 -14.84 52.68
CA ALA A 791 3.24 -14.92 54.09
C ALA A 791 4.37 -14.38 54.99
N PRO A 792 4.07 -13.71 56.11
CA PRO A 792 5.10 -13.17 56.98
C PRO A 792 5.95 -14.30 57.58
N ASP A 793 7.27 -14.20 57.42
CA ASP A 793 8.27 -15.10 57.98
C ASP A 793 8.20 -15.13 59.52
N ALA A 794 7.67 -16.21 60.08
CA ALA A 794 7.74 -16.51 61.50
C ALA A 794 8.93 -17.43 61.81
N HIS A 795 10.12 -16.85 61.95
CA HIS A 795 11.27 -17.52 62.58
C HIS A 795 11.95 -16.63 63.61
N ALA A 796 11.46 -16.69 64.85
CA ALA A 796 12.25 -16.47 66.06
C ALA A 796 11.57 -17.16 67.27
N GLY A 797 12.20 -18.23 67.80
CA GLY A 797 12.00 -18.88 69.11
C GLY A 797 10.56 -19.28 69.51
N THR A 798 10.23 -20.54 69.79
CA THR A 798 10.68 -21.34 70.94
C THR A 798 9.98 -22.73 70.84
N GLN A 799 10.68 -23.83 71.12
CA GLN A 799 10.09 -25.18 71.33
C GLN A 799 9.49 -25.32 72.76
N PRO A 800 8.79 -26.42 73.17
CA PRO A 800 8.34 -27.64 72.45
C PRO A 800 6.86 -28.03 72.75
N GLY A 801 6.31 -29.04 72.04
CA GLY A 801 5.18 -29.82 72.58
C GLY A 801 4.32 -30.62 71.59
N GLY A 802 4.72 -31.86 71.32
CA GLY A 802 3.83 -33.03 71.46
C GLY A 802 2.69 -33.31 70.45
N LYS A 803 2.92 -34.42 69.74
CA LYS A 803 1.98 -35.46 69.26
C LYS A 803 1.36 -35.33 67.87
N ALA A 804 1.57 -36.43 67.15
CA ALA A 804 1.06 -36.82 65.86
C ALA A 804 -0.43 -37.12 65.88
N GLU A 805 -1.09 -36.94 64.74
CA GLU A 805 -2.10 -37.87 64.23
C GLU A 805 -2.20 -37.75 62.69
N GLU A 806 -2.02 -38.90 62.04
CA GLU A 806 -2.34 -39.17 60.63
C GLU A 806 -3.85 -39.14 60.42
N HIS A 807 -4.31 -38.78 59.22
CA HIS A 807 -5.29 -39.51 58.38
C HIS A 807 -5.75 -38.57 57.24
N LYS A 808 -5.39 -38.81 55.96
CA LYS A 808 -5.96 -39.74 54.95
C LYS A 808 -7.26 -39.25 54.30
N GLU A 809 -7.16 -39.04 52.98
CA GLU A 809 -8.18 -39.21 51.90
C GLU A 809 -9.49 -38.38 52.05
N GLU A 810 -10.07 -37.77 51.02
CA GLU A 810 -10.51 -38.38 49.77
C GLU A 810 -10.58 -37.35 48.63
N HIS A 811 -10.12 -37.79 47.45
CA HIS A 811 -10.50 -37.24 46.17
C HIS A 811 -11.95 -37.64 45.87
N HIS A 812 -12.79 -36.69 45.44
CA HIS A 812 -13.84 -37.02 44.49
C HIS A 812 -14.07 -35.87 43.49
N HIS A 813 -14.10 -36.30 42.24
CA HIS A 813 -14.34 -35.58 41.00
C HIS A 813 -15.67 -34.84 40.96
N GLU A 814 -15.66 -33.65 40.36
CA GLU A 814 -16.36 -33.38 39.09
C GLU A 814 -15.65 -32.28 38.30
#